data_AF-A0A7Z6XEJ3-F1
#
_entry.id   AF-A0A7Z6XEJ3-F1
#
_cell.length_a   1.000
_cell.length_b   1.000
_cell.length_c   1.000
_cell.angle_alpha   90.00
_cell.angle_beta   90.00
_cell.angle_gamma   90.00
#
_symmetry.space_group_name_H-M   'P 1'
#
loop_
_entity.id
_entity.type
_entity.pdbx_description
1 polymer ?
#
loop_
_entity_poly.entity_id
_entity_poly.type
_entity_poly.pdbx_seq_one_letter_code
_entity_poly.pdbx_strand_id
1 'polypeptide(L)'
;MEGPVEGGSDVVQKARKQFGHMLDCLRRRAEESGGGSVSACARAANVHENSIRLWCAGGAAPRRVNTDAVHRLVVFLRRKAGEPAEFDVGWRRALEAAQREADDARGVSRERDERRLFMESINARQFLEKSLDGRAAELRLVDRFLGTDDDAPPCLWLQGDPLTGKSALLGRVAQHLWSSPKFDVVGYFVSGSDGWDRADHFRRVMARQLTGRRGGKKPPADPEEVPRTTLQALFRSAAARSARKGRRLVVVVDGLDHDAAWRGGVPEGERPGTSIASLLPWPTARTVEESERGRAGKRSIRVIVSSRPTAVPPADVPAEHPLRRAESVRLLPAPPHLKADEQDLRDGLDRLRDSEVGRTLVGFLATAGAGLCADDLAELTDSDHARIARMLEAAWGRCLVPDDLSAGSYVFADGELLRTAWEKTGPDLRAGCVRRLHAWADSWLTGERPGTMPRYLLSYYPGLLCEGSRLERYVLDPGRQRRLVEAGRIDEALAQLDLLPDGEGRTPEVASRVALSRAVLSGHTRPPVPRELPRLFALAGDVARARQLALSAPEDAAKAVRLVEVVSVLSGTAPEAPEAAELAREAVRWAERTAEATPPIAEQDDGMEELAEAGHTLITCGAEDAGRAVLRAVIPCEAVGWASRVRAAHAIGPERVEWLTAVSRYASALAEGDVDEQAEALEIWGEMIKARVSGDVALRNVVKDFCDALGPSTDLTHVDLVALGASALTNGRRAQARLMVKGAEQALLDAFAAPEALSPADRAHLELELSTTLARVVQTLHDVDFGAKELLAAIPAELSRDTLDEDAQEQARSVKGRSTDTSSKGRAEVAVSPEFVGIEEELAAHPVRGRHLLAEAFARWEGHSSVSGTQGWGLPLAHALAVGGYAEEAVRIVGRPSDSAERAGALAVVALGCAAGGRGGEALRYAEEAAWAARDLADPAVRGLVGQAFAHAGAAGAAEEWASGDGRTGKEREQVERARAAVAVGLGPYAPEAAARIVGQQLLGVGRARLVPGGERHLPRIMGLLLALPDPRRPGSDVCAALQGLGAQPAENIQGWDMRAVLFHALLDVSGCRSGVVPLGGRLDRWERYVGSTPLPDGVLPVAEWAVLHAVRGDVPGARDAAARASTAEGRAAALAAVATYLAGVPVVVPAAEGWAPQDTSVLRFLALADVLGSEGPEGHEDPEGPGPTRDETEARRLVREVLAGEYWRYALPLLPRLAPEALPRLAELGLVHGAVGAG
;
A
#
# COMPACT_ATOMS: atom_id res chain seq x y z
N MET A 1 -3.18 37.60 31.33
CA MET A 1 -2.82 38.62 30.34
C MET A 1 -3.14 39.99 30.95
N GLU A 2 -2.23 40.46 31.80
CA GLU A 2 -2.04 41.90 32.02
C GLU A 2 -0.88 42.27 31.07
N GLY A 3 -1.05 43.32 30.27
CA GLY A 3 -0.05 43.75 29.30
C GLY A 3 1.24 44.22 29.96
N PRO A 4 2.40 44.17 29.25
CA PRO A 4 3.63 44.69 29.80
C PRO A 4 3.57 46.22 29.83
N VAL A 5 3.87 46.77 31.01
CA VAL A 5 4.06 48.21 31.24
C VAL A 5 5.27 48.67 30.42
N GLU A 6 5.03 49.30 29.27
CA GLU A 6 5.97 50.21 28.64
C GLU A 6 6.12 51.45 29.52
N GLY A 7 7.11 51.43 30.42
CA GLY A 7 7.31 52.49 31.39
C GLY A 7 8.75 52.60 31.87
N GLY A 8 9.73 52.54 30.94
CA GLY A 8 11.15 52.67 31.27
C GLY A 8 11.89 53.82 30.58
N SER A 9 11.31 54.45 29.55
CA SER A 9 12.03 55.41 28.69
C SER A 9 11.84 56.89 29.08
N ASP A 10 10.72 57.25 29.72
CA ASP A 10 10.35 58.68 29.88
C ASP A 10 10.99 59.39 31.07
N VAL A 11 11.55 58.64 32.03
CA VAL A 11 12.31 59.24 33.14
C VAL A 11 13.74 59.60 32.69
N VAL A 12 14.26 58.94 31.64
CA VAL A 12 15.68 58.97 31.28
C VAL A 12 16.08 60.24 30.52
N GLN A 13 15.23 60.87 29.72
CA GLN A 13 15.59 62.06 28.90
C GLN A 13 15.53 63.41 29.64
N LYS A 14 15.21 63.41 30.93
CA LYS A 14 14.77 64.62 31.63
C LYS A 14 15.94 65.51 32.05
N ALA A 15 17.09 64.96 32.45
CA ALA A 15 18.16 65.74 33.07
C ALA A 15 19.01 66.53 32.05
N ARG A 16 19.31 65.97 30.87
CA ARG A 16 20.02 66.67 29.78
C ARG A 16 19.21 67.82 29.20
N LYS A 17 17.91 67.61 28.98
CA LYS A 17 16.98 68.65 28.53
C LYS A 17 16.78 69.73 29.59
N GLN A 18 16.68 69.33 30.86
CA GLN A 18 16.57 70.27 31.99
C GLN A 18 17.83 71.14 32.14
N PHE A 19 19.02 70.54 32.09
CA PHE A 19 20.28 71.28 32.12
C PHE A 19 20.42 72.22 30.91
N GLY A 20 20.07 71.75 29.71
CA GLY A 20 20.10 72.58 28.50
C GLY A 20 19.11 73.74 28.56
N HIS A 21 17.90 73.50 29.06
CA HIS A 21 16.90 74.53 29.27
C HIS A 21 17.36 75.58 30.29
N MET A 22 17.95 75.16 31.42
CA MET A 22 18.55 76.09 32.38
C MET A 22 19.61 76.96 31.70
N LEU A 23 20.49 76.35 30.89
CA LEU A 23 21.58 77.04 30.19
C LEU A 23 21.06 78.02 29.13
N ASP A 24 20.04 77.65 28.35
CA ASP A 24 19.44 78.53 27.34
C ASP A 24 18.65 79.69 27.97
N CYS A 25 17.90 79.44 29.05
CA CYS A 25 17.21 80.49 29.78
C CYS A 25 18.19 81.51 30.39
N LEU A 26 19.33 81.04 30.91
CA LEU A 26 20.38 81.93 31.40
C LEU A 26 21.05 82.70 30.24
N ARG A 27 21.28 82.04 29.10
CA ARG A 27 21.86 82.65 27.90
C ARG A 27 20.98 83.76 27.32
N ARG A 28 19.67 83.53 27.18
CA ARG A 28 18.72 84.53 26.67
C ARG A 28 18.65 85.77 27.56
N ARG A 29 18.63 85.59 28.88
CA ARG A 29 18.67 86.72 29.83
C ARG A 29 19.98 87.51 29.75
N ALA A 30 21.11 86.84 29.50
CA ALA A 30 22.38 87.52 29.25
C ALA A 30 22.46 88.21 27.86
N GLU A 31 21.61 87.80 26.91
CA GLU A 31 21.51 88.36 25.57
C GLU A 31 20.83 89.73 25.56
N GLU A 32 19.83 89.93 26.44
CA GLU A 32 19.19 91.23 26.70
C GLU A 32 20.20 92.30 27.15
N SER A 33 21.29 91.89 27.82
CA SER A 33 22.40 92.74 28.25
C SER A 33 23.58 92.80 27.26
N GLY A 34 23.41 92.30 26.03
CA GLY A 34 24.42 92.30 24.97
C GLY A 34 25.56 91.26 25.11
N GLY A 35 25.45 90.29 26.03
CA GLY A 35 26.49 89.29 26.34
C GLY A 35 26.19 87.84 25.97
N GLY A 36 24.94 87.51 25.59
CA GLY A 36 24.44 86.14 25.44
C GLY A 36 24.57 85.50 24.05
N SER A 37 25.26 86.13 23.09
CA SER A 37 25.45 85.53 21.77
C SER A 37 26.23 84.21 21.87
N VAL A 38 25.89 83.23 21.01
CA VAL A 38 26.56 81.92 20.98
C VAL A 38 28.08 82.04 20.82
N SER A 39 28.54 83.04 20.05
CA SER A 39 29.97 83.32 19.83
C SER A 39 30.66 83.89 21.09
N ALA A 40 29.97 84.71 21.87
CA ALA A 40 30.48 85.19 23.15
C ALA A 40 30.56 84.06 24.20
N CYS A 41 29.54 83.20 24.24
CA CYS A 41 29.49 82.01 25.09
C CYS A 41 30.62 81.02 24.78
N ALA A 42 30.85 80.74 23.50
CA ALA A 42 31.91 79.85 23.02
C ALA A 42 33.30 80.35 23.43
N ARG A 43 33.56 81.65 23.26
CA ARG A 43 34.82 82.29 23.69
C ARG A 43 35.02 82.24 25.20
N ALA A 44 33.97 82.49 26.00
CA ALA A 44 34.05 82.46 27.46
C ALA A 44 34.29 81.05 28.02
N ALA A 45 33.67 80.04 27.41
CA ALA A 45 33.81 78.63 27.80
C ALA A 45 35.11 77.99 27.28
N ASN A 46 35.72 78.58 26.24
CA ASN A 46 36.78 78.01 25.42
C ASN A 46 36.36 76.68 24.74
N VAL A 47 35.20 76.69 24.07
CA VAL A 47 34.69 75.54 23.31
C VAL A 47 34.10 75.99 21.98
N HIS A 48 33.93 75.06 21.04
CA HIS A 48 33.33 75.36 19.74
C HIS A 48 31.87 75.82 19.87
N GLU A 49 31.42 76.77 19.04
CA GLU A 49 30.04 77.30 19.06
C GLU A 49 28.97 76.21 18.96
N ASN A 50 29.24 75.16 18.18
CA ASN A 50 28.33 74.03 18.04
C ASN A 50 28.10 73.28 19.37
N SER A 51 29.11 73.21 20.23
CA SER A 51 28.97 72.61 21.57
C SER A 51 28.01 73.43 22.44
N ILE A 52 28.08 74.76 22.37
CA ILE A 52 27.17 75.65 23.10
C ILE A 52 25.73 75.47 22.61
N ARG A 53 25.52 75.42 21.28
CA ARG A 53 24.19 75.19 20.68
C ARG A 53 23.61 73.84 21.11
N LEU A 54 24.42 72.79 21.07
CA LEU A 54 24.01 71.44 21.48
C LEU A 54 23.71 71.35 22.98
N TRP A 55 24.45 72.07 23.83
CA TRP A 55 24.19 72.10 25.27
C TRP A 55 22.91 72.88 25.58
N CYS A 56 22.72 74.07 24.99
CA CYS A 56 21.52 74.90 25.20
C CYS A 56 20.25 74.21 24.68
N ALA A 57 20.32 73.53 23.54
CA ALA A 57 19.20 72.78 22.99
C ALA A 57 18.88 71.48 23.75
N GLY A 58 19.70 71.10 24.74
CA GLY A 58 19.61 69.78 25.36
C GLY A 58 19.85 68.65 24.36
N GLY A 59 20.56 68.91 23.26
CA GLY A 59 20.91 67.96 22.20
C GLY A 59 22.12 67.08 22.56
N ALA A 60 23.02 67.59 23.41
CA ALA A 60 24.10 66.82 24.02
C ALA A 60 24.40 67.33 25.44
N ALA A 61 24.81 66.44 26.35
CA ALA A 61 25.33 66.86 27.65
C ALA A 61 26.83 67.21 27.53
N PRO A 62 27.33 68.20 28.26
CA PRO A 62 28.76 68.46 28.35
C PRO A 62 29.49 67.23 28.91
N ARG A 63 30.56 66.76 28.26
CA ARG A 63 31.38 65.66 28.79
C ARG A 63 32.02 66.06 30.13
N ARG A 64 32.40 65.08 30.97
CA ARG A 64 33.11 65.34 32.24
C ARG A 64 34.39 66.16 32.06
N VAL A 65 35.07 66.01 30.92
CA VAL A 65 36.25 66.82 30.56
C VAL A 65 35.92 68.29 30.30
N ASN A 66 34.65 68.63 30.06
CA ASN A 66 34.18 69.98 29.79
C ASN A 66 33.54 70.64 31.01
N THR A 67 33.60 70.02 32.20
CA THR A 67 32.99 70.56 33.43
C THR A 67 33.50 71.95 33.75
N ASP A 68 34.82 72.20 33.61
CA ASP A 68 35.39 73.53 33.85
C ASP A 68 34.96 74.55 32.79
N ALA A 69 34.75 74.12 31.54
CA ALA A 69 34.26 74.97 30.47
C ALA A 69 32.81 75.41 30.72
N VAL A 70 31.98 74.50 31.21
CA VAL A 70 30.59 74.80 31.61
C VAL A 70 30.56 75.71 32.83
N HIS A 71 31.43 75.47 33.81
CA HIS A 71 31.55 76.33 34.97
C HIS A 71 31.88 77.78 34.56
N ARG A 72 32.90 77.96 33.70
CA ARG A 72 33.25 79.28 33.15
C ARG A 72 32.09 79.91 32.36
N LEU A 73 31.39 79.11 31.56
CA LEU A 73 30.24 79.57 30.77
C LEU A 73 29.11 80.09 31.65
N VAL A 74 28.69 79.34 32.65
CA VAL A 74 27.58 79.71 33.53
C VAL A 74 27.95 80.93 34.37
N VAL A 75 29.17 80.98 34.92
CA VAL A 75 29.66 82.16 35.66
C VAL A 75 29.69 83.41 34.77
N PHE A 76 30.16 83.28 33.53
CA PHE A 76 30.15 84.37 32.55
C PHE A 76 28.73 84.85 32.23
N LEU A 77 27.81 83.93 31.96
CA LEU A 77 26.42 84.24 31.62
C LEU A 77 25.67 84.87 32.80
N ARG A 78 25.84 84.36 34.03
CA ARG A 78 25.25 84.97 35.24
C ARG A 78 25.75 86.39 35.47
N ARG A 79 27.05 86.62 35.31
CA ARG A 79 27.64 87.96 35.40
C ARG A 79 27.06 88.92 34.37
N LYS A 80 26.77 88.45 33.16
CA LYS A 80 26.14 89.26 32.08
C LYS A 80 24.64 89.46 32.29
N ALA A 81 23.96 88.53 32.96
CA ALA A 81 22.56 88.64 33.35
C ALA A 81 22.33 89.44 34.66
N GLY A 82 23.39 89.98 35.29
CA GLY A 82 23.30 90.74 36.55
C GLY A 82 23.10 89.87 37.80
N GLU A 83 23.31 88.56 37.70
CA GLU A 83 23.24 87.60 38.81
C GLU A 83 24.61 87.44 39.50
N PRO A 84 24.66 86.91 40.75
CA PRO A 84 25.90 86.52 41.40
C PRO A 84 26.71 85.57 40.50
N ALA A 85 27.99 85.89 40.28
CA ALA A 85 28.88 85.19 39.37
C ALA A 85 29.41 83.88 40.00
N GLU A 86 28.48 83.02 40.45
CA GLU A 86 28.77 81.80 41.20
C GLU A 86 28.14 80.59 40.51
N PHE A 87 28.84 79.46 40.52
CA PHE A 87 28.32 78.18 40.06
C PHE A 87 27.74 77.41 41.26
N ASP A 88 26.47 77.66 41.54
CA ASP A 88 25.80 77.14 42.73
C ASP A 88 25.55 75.62 42.68
N VAL A 89 25.08 75.09 43.81
CA VAL A 89 24.77 73.66 44.00
C VAL A 89 23.69 73.18 43.02
N GLY A 90 22.78 74.05 42.59
CA GLY A 90 21.73 73.73 41.62
C GLY A 90 22.32 73.43 40.25
N TRP A 91 23.23 74.27 39.76
CA TRP A 91 23.95 74.05 38.51
C TRP A 91 24.87 72.82 38.54
N ARG A 92 25.53 72.59 39.67
CA ARG A 92 26.37 71.39 39.87
C ARG A 92 25.56 70.11 39.79
N ARG A 93 24.44 70.04 40.51
CA ARG A 93 23.54 68.86 40.48
C ARG A 93 22.95 68.64 39.10
N ALA A 94 22.52 69.70 38.42
CA ALA A 94 21.95 69.60 37.07
C ALA A 94 23.00 69.11 36.04
N LEU A 95 24.23 69.60 36.11
CA LEU A 95 25.33 69.15 35.24
C LEU A 95 25.72 67.70 35.51
N GLU A 96 25.87 67.30 36.77
CA GLU A 96 26.20 65.92 37.13
C GLU A 96 25.11 64.92 36.75
N ALA A 97 23.84 65.31 36.85
CA ALA A 97 22.72 64.48 36.42
C ALA A 97 22.70 64.32 34.88
N ALA A 98 22.87 65.42 34.13
CA ALA A 98 22.97 65.38 32.67
C ALA A 98 24.20 64.60 32.17
N GLN A 99 25.33 64.68 32.89
CA GLN A 99 26.55 63.93 32.58
C GLN A 99 26.38 62.43 32.82
N ARG A 100 25.78 62.03 33.96
CA ARG A 100 25.46 60.63 34.26
C ARG A 100 24.52 60.04 33.21
N GLU A 101 23.43 60.73 32.90
CA GLU A 101 22.48 60.32 31.84
C GLU A 101 23.19 60.09 30.49
N ALA A 102 24.08 61.01 30.09
CA ALA A 102 24.78 60.90 28.82
C ALA A 102 25.88 59.83 28.80
N ASP A 103 26.50 59.54 29.95
CA ASP A 103 27.47 58.46 30.09
C ASP A 103 26.75 57.08 30.06
N ASP A 104 25.59 56.95 30.71
CA ASP A 104 24.75 55.75 30.70
C ASP A 104 24.20 55.46 29.28
N ALA A 105 23.68 56.49 28.59
CA ALA A 105 23.19 56.36 27.21
C ALA A 105 24.29 55.95 26.21
N ARG A 106 25.54 56.35 26.44
CA ARG A 106 26.68 55.93 25.60
C ARG A 106 27.12 54.49 25.87
N GLY A 107 27.01 54.03 27.12
CA GLY A 107 27.25 52.63 27.48
C GLY A 107 26.33 51.69 26.69
N VAL A 108 25.03 52.00 26.65
CA VAL A 108 24.01 51.23 25.91
C VAL A 108 24.22 51.29 24.38
N SER A 109 24.63 52.44 23.83
CA SER A 109 24.92 52.57 22.39
C SER A 109 26.13 51.74 21.97
N ARG A 110 27.21 51.74 22.77
CA ARG A 110 28.42 50.98 22.48
C ARG A 110 28.17 49.47 22.52
N GLU A 111 27.41 49.00 23.50
CA GLU A 111 27.03 47.59 23.60
C GLU A 111 26.15 47.15 22.41
N ARG A 112 25.25 48.01 21.94
CA ARG A 112 24.42 47.77 20.74
C ARG A 112 25.26 47.66 19.46
N ASP A 113 26.29 48.51 19.30
CA ASP A 113 27.21 48.47 18.16
C ASP A 113 28.13 47.25 18.19
N GLU A 114 28.69 46.90 19.37
CA GLU A 114 29.51 45.69 19.55
C GLU A 114 28.69 44.41 19.30
N ARG A 115 27.42 44.38 19.71
CA ARG A 115 26.49 43.28 19.40
C ARG A 115 26.22 43.17 17.91
N ARG A 116 26.01 44.29 17.22
CA ARG A 116 25.76 44.31 15.77
C ARG A 116 26.96 43.74 15.00
N LEU A 117 28.16 44.18 15.36
CA LEU A 117 29.42 43.70 14.75
C LEU A 117 29.64 42.21 15.00
N PHE A 118 29.29 41.70 16.19
CA PHE A 118 29.36 40.26 16.46
C PHE A 118 28.42 39.46 15.54
N MET A 119 27.15 39.87 15.42
CA MET A 119 26.18 39.16 14.58
C MET A 119 26.54 39.21 13.09
N GLU A 120 27.16 40.30 12.62
CA GLU A 120 27.75 40.39 11.27
C GLU A 120 28.93 39.43 11.12
N SER A 121 29.82 39.34 12.12
CA SER A 121 31.02 38.50 12.07
C SER A 121 30.75 36.99 12.01
N ILE A 122 29.54 36.56 12.35
CA ILE A 122 29.11 35.14 12.33
C ILE A 122 28.10 34.84 11.21
N ASN A 123 27.81 35.81 10.34
CA ASN A 123 26.78 35.76 9.28
C ASN A 123 25.34 35.53 9.77
N ALA A 124 25.00 36.03 10.96
CA ALA A 124 23.68 35.83 11.57
C ALA A 124 22.74 37.05 11.48
N ARG A 125 23.22 38.22 11.02
CA ARG A 125 22.46 39.48 11.04
C ARG A 125 21.14 39.38 10.29
N GLN A 126 21.14 38.74 9.12
CA GLN A 126 19.97 38.58 8.25
C GLN A 126 18.82 37.75 8.84
N PHE A 127 19.08 37.00 9.91
CA PHE A 127 18.08 36.15 10.54
C PHE A 127 17.41 36.80 11.76
N LEU A 128 17.86 37.99 12.19
CA LEU A 128 17.39 38.65 13.40
C LEU A 128 16.05 39.39 13.24
N GLU A 129 15.67 39.70 12.00
CA GLU A 129 14.43 40.41 11.66
C GLU A 129 13.25 39.44 11.43
N LYS A 130 13.51 38.12 11.43
CA LYS A 130 12.49 37.07 11.22
C LYS A 130 11.74 36.73 12.52
N SER A 131 10.43 36.46 12.43
CA SER A 131 9.60 36.11 13.59
C SER A 131 9.99 34.77 14.22
N LEU A 132 9.72 34.61 15.52
CA LEU A 132 9.93 33.39 16.31
C LEU A 132 8.64 32.87 16.97
N ASP A 133 7.49 33.25 16.42
CA ASP A 133 6.20 32.87 16.98
C ASP A 133 6.09 31.34 17.14
N GLY A 134 5.63 30.90 18.31
CA GLY A 134 5.49 29.48 18.66
C GLY A 134 6.75 28.76 19.17
N ARG A 135 7.94 29.38 19.19
CA ARG A 135 9.23 28.70 19.54
C ARG A 135 9.64 28.71 21.01
N ALA A 136 8.67 28.80 21.92
CA ALA A 136 8.96 28.88 23.35
C ALA A 136 9.49 27.57 23.95
N ALA A 137 9.12 26.41 23.38
CA ALA A 137 9.56 25.11 23.87
C ALA A 137 11.04 24.85 23.55
N GLU A 138 11.48 25.26 22.37
CA GLU A 138 12.84 25.11 21.85
C GLU A 138 13.81 26.04 22.56
N LEU A 139 13.40 27.28 22.85
CA LEU A 139 14.18 28.18 23.68
C LEU A 139 14.38 27.61 25.08
N ARG A 140 13.34 27.02 25.69
CA ARG A 140 13.44 26.30 26.97
C ARG A 140 14.35 25.06 26.89
N LEU A 141 14.35 24.35 25.76
CA LEU A 141 15.24 23.21 25.52
C LEU A 141 16.70 23.66 25.50
N VAL A 142 17.00 24.75 24.78
CA VAL A 142 18.35 25.34 24.72
C VAL A 142 18.78 25.81 26.11
N ASP A 143 17.92 26.50 26.86
CA ASP A 143 18.22 26.93 28.23
C ASP A 143 18.50 25.74 29.17
N ARG A 144 17.70 24.68 29.06
CA ARG A 144 17.90 23.44 29.83
C ARG A 144 19.24 22.80 29.48
N PHE A 145 19.55 22.66 28.19
CA PHE A 145 20.83 22.13 27.72
C PHE A 145 22.00 22.93 28.27
N LEU A 146 21.93 24.26 28.23
CA LEU A 146 22.98 25.13 28.76
C LEU A 146 23.11 25.07 30.29
N GLY A 147 22.05 24.70 31.01
CA GLY A 147 22.01 24.52 32.46
C GLY A 147 22.46 23.15 32.99
N THR A 148 22.67 22.17 32.11
CA THR A 148 23.13 20.81 32.49
C THR A 148 24.55 20.78 33.07
N ASP A 149 24.80 19.78 33.92
CA ASP A 149 26.11 19.50 34.52
C ASP A 149 27.16 19.08 33.49
N ASP A 150 28.44 19.22 33.84
CA ASP A 150 29.55 18.98 32.89
C ASP A 150 29.65 17.52 32.40
N ASP A 151 28.98 16.57 33.06
CA ASP A 151 28.87 15.14 32.69
C ASP A 151 27.80 14.86 31.61
N ALA A 152 26.93 15.83 31.29
CA ALA A 152 25.92 15.70 30.24
C ALA A 152 26.51 15.84 28.82
N PRO A 153 25.86 15.27 27.78
CA PRO A 153 26.31 15.35 26.39
C PRO A 153 26.68 16.78 25.97
N PRO A 154 27.86 17.00 25.35
CA PRO A 154 28.36 18.34 25.08
C PRO A 154 27.74 18.99 23.84
N CYS A 155 26.93 18.27 23.08
CA CYS A 155 26.38 18.69 21.79
C CYS A 155 24.84 18.63 21.78
N LEU A 156 24.22 19.68 21.23
CA LEU A 156 22.81 19.73 20.87
C LEU A 156 22.72 19.97 19.37
N TRP A 157 22.10 19.05 18.65
CA TRP A 157 21.93 19.09 17.21
C TRP A 157 20.44 19.25 16.88
N LEU A 158 20.06 20.45 16.47
CA LEU A 158 18.70 20.78 16.06
C LEU A 158 18.50 20.45 14.58
N GLN A 159 17.67 19.45 14.28
CA GLN A 159 17.29 19.10 12.92
C GLN A 159 15.90 19.60 12.61
N GLY A 160 15.60 19.97 11.37
CA GLY A 160 14.25 20.30 10.96
C GLY A 160 14.21 20.65 9.49
N ASP A 161 13.04 20.59 8.88
CA ASP A 161 12.88 20.78 7.44
C ASP A 161 13.21 22.21 7.00
N PRO A 162 13.41 22.47 5.70
CA PRO A 162 13.53 23.84 5.19
C PRO A 162 12.41 24.74 5.75
N LEU A 163 12.71 26.03 5.92
CA LEU A 163 11.74 27.04 6.38
C LEU A 163 11.19 26.86 7.81
N THR A 164 11.56 25.82 8.55
CA THR A 164 11.19 25.65 9.99
C THR A 164 11.76 26.72 10.95
N GLY A 165 12.52 27.70 10.44
CA GLY A 165 13.02 28.83 11.24
C GLY A 165 14.27 28.53 12.08
N LYS A 166 15.01 27.45 11.77
CA LYS A 166 16.25 27.04 12.48
C LYS A 166 17.28 28.17 12.60
N SER A 167 17.59 28.84 11.50
CA SER A 167 18.56 29.95 11.46
C SER A 167 18.09 31.17 12.25
N ALA A 168 16.79 31.46 12.25
CA ALA A 168 16.21 32.52 13.09
C ALA A 168 16.31 32.17 14.58
N LEU A 169 15.99 30.92 14.95
CA LEU A 169 16.12 30.41 16.31
C LEU A 169 17.57 30.49 16.80
N LEU A 170 18.53 29.93 16.05
CA LEU A 170 19.95 29.96 16.41
C LEU A 170 20.52 31.38 16.40
N GLY A 171 20.07 32.26 15.50
CA GLY A 171 20.44 33.68 15.50
C GLY A 171 20.01 34.38 16.78
N ARG A 172 18.78 34.11 17.25
CA ARG A 172 18.26 34.64 18.53
C ARG A 172 18.99 34.04 19.74
N VAL A 173 19.26 32.74 19.71
CA VAL A 173 20.05 32.06 20.76
C VAL A 173 21.44 32.69 20.85
N ALA A 174 22.16 32.84 19.74
CA ALA A 174 23.49 33.46 19.73
C ALA A 174 23.45 34.90 20.27
N GLN A 175 22.44 35.68 19.89
CA GLN A 175 22.22 37.04 20.40
C GLN A 175 21.96 37.07 21.92
N HIS A 176 21.12 36.17 22.42
CA HIS A 176 20.81 36.05 23.84
C HIS A 176 22.05 35.65 24.65
N LEU A 177 22.78 34.63 24.19
CA LEU A 177 23.96 34.13 24.86
C LEU A 177 25.10 35.15 24.89
N TRP A 178 25.29 35.94 23.83
CA TRP A 178 26.30 37.00 23.80
C TRP A 178 26.00 38.10 24.84
N SER A 179 24.72 38.38 25.08
CA SER A 179 24.27 39.40 26.04
C SER A 179 24.31 38.90 27.50
N SER A 180 24.53 37.60 27.72
CA SER A 180 24.51 37.00 29.05
C SER A 180 25.90 37.02 29.70
N PRO A 181 26.04 37.45 30.97
CA PRO A 181 27.32 37.46 31.67
C PRO A 181 27.83 36.05 32.01
N LYS A 182 27.01 35.00 31.81
CA LYS A 182 27.30 33.60 32.14
C LYS A 182 28.04 32.85 31.03
N PHE A 183 28.03 33.37 29.80
CA PHE A 183 28.54 32.66 28.62
C PHE A 183 29.57 33.49 27.86
N ASP A 184 30.52 32.81 27.23
CA ASP A 184 31.31 33.37 26.13
C ASP A 184 30.89 32.62 24.85
N VAL A 185 30.54 33.34 23.79
CA VAL A 185 29.97 32.75 22.57
C VAL A 185 30.91 32.96 21.38
N VAL A 186 31.06 31.89 20.59
CA VAL A 186 31.60 31.90 19.23
C VAL A 186 30.56 31.29 18.28
N GLY A 187 30.46 31.81 17.06
CA GLY A 187 29.39 31.41 16.14
C GLY A 187 29.83 31.36 14.68
N TYR A 188 29.13 30.56 13.87
CA TYR A 188 29.37 30.43 12.44
C TYR A 188 28.11 29.98 11.70
N PHE A 189 27.60 30.79 10.77
CA PHE A 189 26.45 30.43 9.94
C PHE A 189 26.94 30.10 8.54
N VAL A 190 26.76 28.84 8.14
CA VAL A 190 27.25 28.30 6.87
C VAL A 190 26.44 28.92 5.71
N SER A 191 27.12 29.36 4.66
CA SER A 191 26.49 29.98 3.49
C SER A 191 27.32 29.70 2.23
N GLY A 192 26.72 28.99 1.26
CA GLY A 192 27.38 28.71 -0.02
C GLY A 192 27.51 29.95 -0.91
N SER A 193 26.54 30.87 -0.88
CA SER A 193 26.57 32.09 -1.70
C SER A 193 27.69 33.05 -1.32
N ASP A 194 28.14 33.01 -0.06
CA ASP A 194 29.19 33.88 0.46
C ASP A 194 30.56 33.17 0.51
N GLY A 195 30.64 31.88 0.15
CA GLY A 195 31.85 31.05 0.24
C GLY A 195 32.21 30.61 1.67
N TRP A 196 31.22 30.53 2.57
CA TRP A 196 31.35 30.14 3.98
C TRP A 196 31.11 28.64 4.20
N ASP A 197 31.00 27.86 3.13
CA ASP A 197 30.74 26.42 3.08
C ASP A 197 32.01 25.56 3.10
N ARG A 198 33.19 26.15 3.31
CA ARG A 198 34.47 25.44 3.30
C ARG A 198 35.16 25.40 4.66
N ALA A 199 35.78 24.26 4.95
CA ALA A 199 36.53 24.00 6.18
C ALA A 199 37.64 25.04 6.46
N ASP A 200 38.35 25.53 5.44
CA ASP A 200 39.43 26.51 5.61
C ASP A 200 38.92 27.88 6.07
N HIS A 201 37.77 28.29 5.55
CA HIS A 201 37.10 29.51 6.00
C HIS A 201 36.65 29.37 7.46
N PHE A 202 36.03 28.24 7.81
CA PHE A 202 35.66 27.93 9.20
C PHE A 202 36.84 28.01 10.17
N ARG A 203 37.98 27.38 9.84
CA ARG A 203 39.21 27.38 10.67
C ARG A 203 39.70 28.80 10.96
N ARG A 204 39.80 29.63 9.91
CA ARG A 204 40.22 31.03 10.02
C ARG A 204 39.28 31.85 10.90
N VAL A 205 37.96 31.74 10.69
CA VAL A 205 36.97 32.49 11.47
C VAL A 205 36.97 32.07 12.93
N MET A 206 36.98 30.76 13.21
CA MET A 206 37.06 30.23 14.57
C MET A 206 38.36 30.63 15.27
N ALA A 207 39.51 30.51 14.61
CA ALA A 207 40.80 30.92 15.17
C ALA A 207 40.81 32.40 15.57
N ARG A 208 40.23 33.28 14.72
CA ARG A 208 40.11 34.72 15.01
C ARG A 208 39.17 34.99 16.19
N GLN A 209 38.00 34.36 16.24
CA GLN A 209 37.04 34.56 17.34
C GLN A 209 37.62 34.05 18.68
N LEU A 210 38.25 32.88 18.69
CA LEU A 210 38.84 32.27 19.90
C LEU A 210 40.07 33.05 20.41
N THR A 211 40.89 33.60 19.51
CA THR A 211 42.04 34.45 19.89
C THR A 211 41.62 35.84 20.36
N GLY A 212 40.59 36.45 19.77
CA GLY A 212 40.02 37.71 20.23
C GLY A 212 39.56 37.65 21.69
N ARG A 213 38.98 36.52 22.12
CA ARG A 213 38.54 36.31 23.51
C ARG A 213 39.69 36.11 24.51
N ARG A 214 40.92 35.81 24.04
CA ARG A 214 42.15 35.78 24.85
C ARG A 214 42.67 37.18 25.22
N GLY A 215 42.26 38.25 24.52
CA GLY A 215 42.80 39.61 24.71
C GLY A 215 44.22 39.80 24.16
N GLY A 216 44.70 38.91 23.28
CA GLY A 216 46.01 39.00 22.64
C GLY A 216 45.98 39.90 21.39
N LYS A 217 47.03 40.72 21.19
CA LYS A 217 47.12 41.71 20.10
C LYS A 217 47.51 41.15 18.72
N LYS A 218 47.64 39.82 18.52
CA LYS A 218 47.92 39.26 17.18
C LYS A 218 47.23 37.90 16.96
N PRO A 219 46.40 37.74 15.92
CA PRO A 219 46.00 36.43 15.41
C PRO A 219 47.23 35.66 14.86
N PRO A 220 47.14 34.33 14.65
CA PRO A 220 48.22 33.55 14.02
C PRO A 220 48.62 34.17 12.67
N ALA A 221 49.92 34.06 12.32
CA ALA A 221 50.53 34.77 11.19
C ALA A 221 49.94 34.38 9.83
N ASP A 222 49.42 33.16 9.70
CA ASP A 222 48.63 32.71 8.56
C ASP A 222 47.38 31.90 9.01
N PRO A 223 46.16 32.46 8.92
CA PRO A 223 44.95 31.78 9.36
C PRO A 223 44.53 30.59 8.48
N GLU A 224 45.06 30.46 7.26
CA GLU A 224 44.71 29.37 6.33
C GLU A 224 45.37 28.03 6.70
N GLU A 225 46.49 28.06 7.44
CA GLU A 225 47.26 26.85 7.76
C GLU A 225 46.95 26.23 9.14
N VAL A 226 46.05 26.81 9.95
CA VAL A 226 45.88 26.42 11.38
C VAL A 226 45.48 24.95 11.52
N PRO A 227 46.38 24.02 11.91
CA PRO A 227 46.09 22.58 11.95
C PRO A 227 44.90 22.24 12.85
N ARG A 228 44.16 21.16 12.56
CA ARG A 228 43.03 20.68 13.38
C ARG A 228 43.42 20.59 14.87
N THR A 229 44.61 20.10 15.17
CA THR A 229 45.17 20.00 16.53
C THR A 229 45.33 21.36 17.21
N THR A 230 45.79 22.37 16.47
CA THR A 230 45.93 23.75 16.93
C THR A 230 44.57 24.42 17.17
N LEU A 231 43.59 24.20 16.29
CA LEU A 231 42.22 24.70 16.47
C LEU A 231 41.56 24.09 17.73
N GLN A 232 41.72 22.77 17.93
CA GLN A 232 41.23 22.09 19.14
C GLN A 232 41.92 22.60 20.41
N ALA A 233 43.22 22.92 20.35
CA ALA A 233 43.94 23.56 21.47
C ALA A 233 43.43 24.99 21.77
N LEU A 234 42.98 25.74 20.75
CA LEU A 234 42.36 27.06 20.92
C LEU A 234 41.00 26.96 21.60
N PHE A 235 40.15 26.01 21.21
CA PHE A 235 38.87 25.75 21.89
C PHE A 235 39.07 25.41 23.37
N ARG A 236 39.97 24.46 23.68
CA ARG A 236 40.30 24.08 25.07
C ARG A 236 40.82 25.27 25.89
N SER A 237 41.71 26.06 25.30
CA SER A 237 42.27 27.25 25.94
C SER A 237 41.22 28.33 26.22
N ALA A 238 40.32 28.58 25.26
CA ALA A 238 39.24 29.54 25.42
C ALA A 238 38.28 29.10 26.52
N ALA A 239 37.89 27.82 26.52
CA ALA A 239 37.03 27.23 27.53
C ALA A 239 37.62 27.33 28.95
N ALA A 240 38.92 27.01 29.12
CA ALA A 240 39.60 27.12 30.40
C ALA A 240 39.62 28.57 30.93
N ARG A 241 39.76 29.56 30.02
CA ARG A 241 39.72 30.98 30.39
C ARG A 241 38.31 31.43 30.77
N SER A 242 37.28 31.00 30.03
CA SER A 242 35.88 31.26 30.35
C SER A 242 35.54 30.69 31.73
N ALA A 243 35.97 29.44 32.00
CA ALA A 243 35.74 28.77 33.27
C ALA A 243 36.42 29.49 34.45
N ARG A 244 37.66 29.97 34.28
CA ARG A 244 38.35 30.82 35.28
C ARG A 244 37.61 32.12 35.62
N LYS A 245 36.76 32.61 34.70
CA LYS A 245 35.92 33.79 34.89
C LYS A 245 34.50 33.44 35.36
N GLY A 246 34.23 32.19 35.72
CA GLY A 246 32.89 31.73 36.09
C GLY A 246 31.91 31.64 34.93
N ARG A 247 32.40 31.62 33.68
CA ARG A 247 31.61 31.55 32.44
C ARG A 247 31.77 30.20 31.74
N ARG A 248 30.87 29.88 30.80
CA ARG A 248 30.94 28.67 29.96
C ARG A 248 31.08 29.07 28.48
N LEU A 249 31.95 28.38 27.74
CA LEU A 249 32.13 28.61 26.29
C LEU A 249 31.03 27.86 25.50
N VAL A 250 30.32 28.58 24.64
CA VAL A 250 29.28 28.03 23.75
C VAL A 250 29.67 28.26 22.29
N VAL A 251 29.59 27.21 21.48
CA VAL A 251 29.82 27.22 20.03
C VAL A 251 28.48 27.06 19.33
N VAL A 252 28.11 27.99 18.46
CA VAL A 252 26.85 27.94 17.69
C VAL A 252 27.16 27.82 16.21
N VAL A 253 26.72 26.74 15.55
CA VAL A 253 26.92 26.54 14.10
C VAL A 253 25.58 26.31 13.42
N ASP A 254 25.21 27.17 12.47
CA ASP A 254 23.96 27.01 11.73
C ASP A 254 24.23 26.43 10.33
N GLY A 255 23.41 25.45 9.92
CA GLY A 255 23.41 24.92 8.56
C GLY A 255 24.56 23.98 8.23
N LEU A 256 24.89 23.04 9.12
CA LEU A 256 25.99 22.09 8.92
C LEU A 256 25.91 21.30 7.61
N ASP A 257 24.70 21.00 7.14
CA ASP A 257 24.42 20.30 5.90
C ASP A 257 24.61 21.16 4.62
N HIS A 258 24.91 22.45 4.79
CA HIS A 258 25.36 23.34 3.70
C HIS A 258 26.88 23.33 3.52
N ASP A 259 27.63 22.56 4.33
CA ASP A 259 29.05 22.32 4.14
C ASP A 259 29.31 21.61 2.80
N ALA A 260 30.27 22.10 2.02
CA ALA A 260 30.64 21.54 0.72
C ALA A 260 31.11 20.08 0.83
N ALA A 261 31.66 19.67 1.98
CA ALA A 261 32.05 18.27 2.23
C ALA A 261 30.87 17.37 2.64
N TRP A 262 29.73 17.95 3.04
CA TRP A 262 28.53 17.23 3.51
C TRP A 262 27.39 17.24 2.47
N ARG A 263 27.33 18.24 1.58
CA ARG A 263 26.23 18.43 0.62
C ARG A 263 25.96 17.17 -0.24
N GLY A 264 24.70 16.74 -0.30
CA GLY A 264 24.24 15.67 -1.19
C GLY A 264 24.20 16.11 -2.66
N GLY A 265 24.36 15.16 -3.59
CA GLY A 265 24.31 15.41 -5.05
C GLY A 265 25.67 15.58 -5.74
N VAL A 266 26.78 15.56 -5.01
CA VAL A 266 28.15 15.55 -5.57
C VAL A 266 28.77 14.16 -5.37
N PRO A 267 29.40 13.54 -6.41
CA PRO A 267 30.09 12.25 -6.28
C PRO A 267 31.13 12.26 -5.16
N GLU A 268 31.26 11.16 -4.42
CA GLU A 268 32.14 11.05 -3.24
C GLU A 268 33.60 11.43 -3.53
N GLY A 269 34.10 11.14 -4.73
CA GLY A 269 35.46 11.46 -5.17
C GLY A 269 35.72 12.94 -5.45
N GLU A 270 34.68 13.77 -5.58
CA GLU A 270 34.78 15.21 -5.87
C GLU A 270 34.56 16.09 -4.64
N ARG A 271 34.23 15.50 -3.49
CA ARG A 271 33.98 16.24 -2.25
C ARG A 271 35.30 16.68 -1.60
N PRO A 272 35.34 17.85 -0.94
CA PRO A 272 36.47 18.22 -0.10
C PRO A 272 36.69 17.18 1.01
N GLY A 273 37.92 16.74 1.21
CA GLY A 273 38.26 15.68 2.17
C GLY A 273 38.19 16.04 3.65
N THR A 274 37.68 17.23 4.03
CA THR A 274 37.55 17.66 5.43
C THR A 274 36.24 18.43 5.62
N SER A 275 35.39 17.93 6.52
CA SER A 275 34.12 18.56 6.88
C SER A 275 34.25 19.56 8.03
N ILE A 276 33.35 20.53 8.09
CA ILE A 276 33.20 21.46 9.22
C ILE A 276 32.83 20.67 10.48
N ALA A 277 32.02 19.61 10.35
CA ALA A 277 31.64 18.75 11.47
C ALA A 277 32.83 18.09 12.17
N SER A 278 33.83 17.61 11.43
CA SER A 278 35.01 16.96 12.02
C SER A 278 35.93 17.94 12.77
N LEU A 279 35.76 19.25 12.56
CA LEU A 279 36.52 20.32 13.19
C LEU A 279 35.88 20.86 14.49
N LEU A 280 34.65 20.45 14.82
CA LEU A 280 33.97 20.89 16.04
C LEU A 280 34.64 20.36 17.31
N PRO A 281 34.59 21.10 18.44
CA PRO A 281 35.20 20.64 19.68
C PRO A 281 34.36 19.55 20.33
N TRP A 282 35.00 18.43 20.69
CA TRP A 282 34.39 17.38 21.51
C TRP A 282 35.41 16.83 22.51
N PRO A 283 34.98 16.33 23.69
CA PRO A 283 35.91 15.80 24.67
C PRO A 283 36.44 14.45 24.18
N THR A 284 37.69 14.41 23.72
CA THR A 284 38.44 13.15 23.61
C THR A 284 38.52 12.52 24.99
N ALA A 285 38.24 11.22 25.07
CA ALA A 285 38.26 10.41 26.28
C ALA A 285 39.41 10.82 27.22
N ARG A 286 39.08 10.98 28.51
CA ARG A 286 40.04 11.29 29.58
C ARG A 286 41.20 10.29 29.50
N THR A 287 42.38 10.72 29.04
CA THR A 287 43.61 9.97 29.31
C THR A 287 43.83 9.97 30.81
N VAL A 288 44.06 8.78 31.35
CA VAL A 288 44.14 8.46 32.80
C VAL A 288 45.12 9.37 33.56
N GLU A 289 46.08 9.97 32.87
CA GLU A 289 47.11 10.86 33.44
C GLU A 289 46.65 12.29 33.82
N GLU A 290 45.48 12.76 33.37
CA GLU A 290 45.02 14.13 33.72
C GLU A 290 44.21 14.22 35.04
N SER A 291 43.97 13.09 35.72
CA SER A 291 43.12 13.03 36.92
C SER A 291 43.80 13.50 38.22
N GLU A 292 45.11 13.75 38.25
CA GLU A 292 45.83 14.08 39.50
C GLU A 292 46.19 15.56 39.71
N ARG A 293 45.94 16.47 38.75
CA ARG A 293 46.22 17.90 38.93
C ARG A 293 44.96 18.77 38.90
N GLY A 294 44.40 18.99 40.10
CA GLY A 294 43.63 20.19 40.46
C GLY A 294 42.21 20.27 39.89
N ARG A 295 41.24 19.82 40.69
CA ARG A 295 39.78 19.83 40.43
C ARG A 295 39.12 21.22 40.53
N ALA A 296 39.84 22.31 40.32
CA ALA A 296 39.32 23.68 40.44
C ALA A 296 39.09 24.31 39.06
N GLY A 297 37.84 24.25 38.57
CA GLY A 297 37.32 25.19 37.56
C GLY A 297 37.43 24.79 36.08
N LYS A 298 37.14 23.53 35.69
CA LYS A 298 36.98 23.15 34.27
C LYS A 298 35.50 22.97 33.93
N ARG A 299 34.85 23.99 33.36
CA ARG A 299 33.51 23.85 32.73
C ARG A 299 33.65 23.29 31.31
N SER A 300 32.81 22.35 30.90
CA SER A 300 32.86 21.74 29.56
C SER A 300 32.31 22.69 28.48
N ILE A 301 32.77 22.52 27.24
CA ILE A 301 32.31 23.30 26.07
C ILE A 301 30.92 22.77 25.68
N ARG A 302 30.00 23.69 25.32
CA ARG A 302 28.71 23.33 24.74
C ARG A 302 28.67 23.71 23.27
N VAL A 303 28.24 22.77 22.43
CA VAL A 303 28.11 22.95 20.99
C VAL A 303 26.64 22.85 20.63
N ILE A 304 26.10 23.86 19.95
CA ILE A 304 24.74 23.88 19.41
C ILE A 304 24.87 23.96 17.90
N VAL A 305 24.31 22.99 17.20
CA VAL A 305 24.36 22.95 15.73
C VAL A 305 22.96 22.81 15.14
N SER A 306 22.74 23.31 13.93
CA SER A 306 21.55 23.00 13.15
C SER A 306 21.86 22.29 11.84
N SER A 307 20.93 21.46 11.38
CA SER A 307 20.90 20.98 10.01
C SER A 307 19.49 20.64 9.54
N ARG A 308 19.34 20.23 8.28
CA ARG A 308 18.17 19.44 7.84
C ARG A 308 18.21 18.01 8.41
N PRO A 309 17.10 17.24 8.37
CA PRO A 309 17.14 15.82 8.72
C PRO A 309 18.11 15.09 7.78
N THR A 310 19.15 14.47 8.34
CA THR A 310 20.17 13.73 7.58
C THR A 310 20.47 12.42 8.28
N ALA A 311 20.54 11.31 7.52
CA ALA A 311 20.69 9.96 8.08
C ALA A 311 22.05 9.71 8.76
N VAL A 312 23.16 10.25 8.23
CA VAL A 312 24.51 9.99 8.77
C VAL A 312 25.45 11.22 8.60
N PRO A 313 26.24 11.60 9.64
CA PRO A 313 27.34 12.56 9.49
C PRO A 313 28.43 12.09 8.50
N PRO A 314 29.24 12.98 7.91
CA PRO A 314 30.28 12.62 6.94
C PRO A 314 31.28 11.60 7.48
N ALA A 315 31.87 10.80 6.59
CA ALA A 315 32.77 9.70 6.95
C ALA A 315 34.00 10.14 7.77
N ASP A 316 34.47 11.38 7.59
CA ASP A 316 35.61 11.95 8.32
C ASP A 316 35.29 12.34 9.78
N VAL A 317 34.00 12.29 10.18
CA VAL A 317 33.56 12.46 11.56
C VAL A 317 33.80 11.15 12.33
N PRO A 318 34.62 11.11 13.39
CA PRO A 318 34.92 9.88 14.13
C PRO A 318 33.69 9.22 14.75
N ALA A 319 33.71 7.88 14.89
CA ALA A 319 32.63 7.08 15.48
C ALA A 319 32.19 7.57 16.88
N GLU A 320 33.16 8.01 17.68
CA GLU A 320 32.98 8.44 19.06
C GLU A 320 32.41 9.87 19.20
N HIS A 321 32.31 10.62 18.09
CA HIS A 321 31.90 12.01 18.09
C HIS A 321 30.43 12.17 18.55
N PRO A 322 30.09 13.18 19.39
CA PRO A 322 28.72 13.39 19.88
C PRO A 322 27.67 13.55 18.78
N LEU A 323 28.05 14.05 17.60
CA LEU A 323 27.16 14.14 16.43
C LEU A 323 26.73 12.76 15.89
N ARG A 324 27.44 11.67 16.19
CA ARG A 324 27.01 10.31 15.86
C ARG A 324 26.12 9.67 16.94
N ARG A 325 25.92 10.34 18.09
CA ARG A 325 25.02 9.88 19.15
C ARG A 325 23.61 10.42 18.94
N ALA A 326 22.62 9.52 18.91
CA ALA A 326 21.21 9.86 18.75
C ALA A 326 20.71 10.84 19.83
N GLU A 327 21.24 10.73 21.06
CA GLU A 327 20.89 11.60 22.20
C GLU A 327 21.13 13.09 21.94
N SER A 328 22.07 13.42 21.03
CA SER A 328 22.40 14.80 20.66
C SER A 328 21.36 15.41 19.70
N VAL A 329 20.57 14.61 18.98
CA VAL A 329 19.67 15.06 17.90
C VAL A 329 18.30 15.43 18.45
N ARG A 330 17.75 16.58 18.05
CA ARG A 330 16.40 17.04 18.38
C ARG A 330 15.72 17.55 17.13
N LEU A 331 14.64 16.90 16.72
CA LEU A 331 13.83 17.32 15.58
C LEU A 331 12.95 18.51 15.97
N LEU A 332 12.93 19.52 15.09
CA LEU A 332 12.15 20.73 15.20
C LEU A 332 10.90 20.55 14.34
N PRO A 333 9.70 20.49 14.95
CA PRO A 333 8.46 20.42 14.20
C PRO A 333 8.24 21.72 13.41
N ALA A 334 7.48 21.65 12.31
CA ALA A 334 7.03 22.83 11.59
C ALA A 334 6.18 23.73 12.53
N PRO A 335 6.32 25.08 12.47
CA PRO A 335 5.44 25.96 13.23
C PRO A 335 3.98 25.81 12.76
N PRO A 336 2.98 25.88 13.66
CA PRO A 336 1.55 25.81 13.31
C PRO A 336 1.05 26.90 12.35
N HIS A 337 1.87 27.92 12.04
CA HIS A 337 1.48 29.11 11.25
C HIS A 337 2.50 29.45 10.16
N LEU A 338 3.28 28.48 9.68
CA LEU A 338 4.30 28.73 8.67
C LEU A 338 3.68 28.95 7.28
N LYS A 339 3.02 30.09 7.06
CA LYS A 339 3.06 30.70 5.73
C LYS A 339 4.48 31.26 5.58
N ALA A 340 5.32 30.58 4.82
CA ALA A 340 6.46 31.27 4.22
C ALA A 340 5.91 32.53 3.54
N ASP A 341 6.62 33.66 3.62
CA ASP A 341 6.13 34.93 3.08
C ASP A 341 5.78 34.69 1.60
N GLU A 342 4.48 34.63 1.26
CA GLU A 342 4.02 34.15 -0.05
C GLU A 342 4.64 35.00 -1.18
N GLN A 343 5.01 36.24 -0.85
CA GLN A 343 5.72 37.15 -1.72
C GLN A 343 7.15 36.68 -2.05
N ASP A 344 7.89 36.15 -1.07
CA ASP A 344 9.25 35.61 -1.27
C ASP A 344 9.23 34.34 -2.15
N LEU A 345 8.21 33.48 -1.99
CA LEU A 345 8.05 32.29 -2.83
C LEU A 345 7.73 32.66 -4.29
N ARG A 346 6.81 33.63 -4.49
CA ARG A 346 6.41 34.13 -5.82
C ARG A 346 7.56 34.86 -6.52
N ASP A 347 8.32 35.67 -5.80
CA ASP A 347 9.53 36.34 -6.33
C ASP A 347 10.60 35.31 -6.73
N GLY A 348 10.75 34.22 -5.97
CA GLY A 348 11.63 33.11 -6.31
C GLY A 348 11.23 32.43 -7.63
N LEU A 349 9.93 32.17 -7.81
CA LEU A 349 9.38 31.60 -9.04
C LEU A 349 9.59 32.53 -10.24
N ASP A 350 9.36 33.84 -10.09
CA ASP A 350 9.56 34.79 -11.18
C ASP A 350 11.03 34.90 -11.60
N ARG A 351 11.97 34.91 -10.64
CA ARG A 351 13.41 34.87 -10.94
C ARG A 351 13.83 33.59 -11.65
N LEU A 352 13.30 32.43 -11.27
CA LEU A 352 13.59 31.18 -11.95
C LEU A 352 13.14 31.22 -13.42
N ARG A 353 12.10 32.01 -13.73
CA ARG A 353 11.55 32.19 -15.08
C ARG A 353 12.20 33.31 -15.89
N ASP A 354 13.23 34.00 -15.38
CA ASP A 354 13.87 35.12 -16.07
C ASP A 354 14.56 34.73 -17.39
N SER A 355 14.84 33.44 -17.59
CA SER A 355 15.45 32.91 -18.82
C SER A 355 14.50 31.99 -19.58
N GLU A 356 14.75 31.78 -20.88
CA GLU A 356 13.99 30.82 -21.69
C GLU A 356 14.10 29.39 -21.15
N VAL A 357 15.33 28.94 -20.84
CA VAL A 357 15.58 27.65 -20.16
C VAL A 357 14.83 27.57 -18.83
N GLY A 358 14.79 28.67 -18.08
CA GLY A 358 14.07 28.75 -16.81
C GLY A 358 12.55 28.64 -16.94
N ARG A 359 11.97 29.27 -17.97
CA ARG A 359 10.55 29.11 -18.33
C ARG A 359 10.24 27.67 -18.72
N THR A 360 11.11 27.02 -19.50
CA THR A 360 10.94 25.62 -19.88
C THR A 360 11.08 24.67 -18.68
N LEU A 361 12.04 24.91 -17.79
CA LEU A 361 12.25 24.13 -16.57
C LEU A 361 11.04 24.22 -15.63
N VAL A 362 10.53 25.43 -15.39
CA VAL A 362 9.29 25.63 -14.63
C VAL A 362 8.11 24.96 -15.33
N GLY A 363 8.06 25.03 -16.66
CA GLY A 363 7.05 24.33 -17.46
C GLY A 363 7.08 22.82 -17.25
N PHE A 364 8.25 22.19 -17.22
CA PHE A 364 8.39 20.76 -16.95
C PHE A 364 8.03 20.40 -15.52
N LEU A 365 8.56 21.10 -14.51
CA LEU A 365 8.23 20.84 -13.10
C LEU A 365 6.72 21.03 -12.84
N ALA A 366 6.11 22.05 -13.45
CA ALA A 366 4.67 22.27 -13.32
C ALA A 366 3.90 21.16 -14.02
N THR A 367 4.24 20.84 -15.27
CA THR A 367 3.57 19.79 -16.06
C THR A 367 3.70 18.42 -15.41
N ALA A 368 4.87 18.11 -14.87
CA ALA A 368 5.16 16.83 -14.23
C ALA A 368 4.40 16.66 -12.92
N GLY A 369 4.21 17.74 -12.16
CA GLY A 369 3.51 17.73 -10.87
C GLY A 369 4.22 16.90 -9.78
N ALA A 370 5.42 16.39 -10.07
CA ALA A 370 6.21 15.52 -9.21
C ALA A 370 7.71 15.81 -9.40
N GLY A 371 8.55 15.18 -8.57
CA GLY A 371 9.99 15.44 -8.55
C GLY A 371 10.68 15.08 -9.86
N LEU A 372 11.42 16.04 -10.42
CA LEU A 372 12.40 15.80 -11.49
C LEU A 372 13.81 16.17 -11.00
N CYS A 373 14.81 15.34 -11.32
CA CYS A 373 16.19 15.64 -10.97
C CYS A 373 16.87 16.55 -11.99
N ALA A 374 18.09 17.00 -11.66
CA ALA A 374 18.86 17.85 -12.55
C ALA A 374 19.22 17.13 -13.87
N ASP A 375 19.48 15.82 -13.82
CA ASP A 375 19.74 15.00 -15.02
C ASP A 375 18.50 14.90 -15.92
N ASP A 376 17.34 14.61 -15.33
CA ASP A 376 16.05 14.54 -16.05
C ASP A 376 15.78 15.85 -16.79
N LEU A 377 15.94 16.97 -16.09
CA LEU A 377 15.69 18.30 -16.64
C LEU A 377 16.73 18.69 -17.69
N ALA A 378 17.99 18.27 -17.56
CA ALA A 378 19.02 18.47 -18.57
C ALA A 378 18.66 17.74 -19.87
N GLU A 379 18.20 16.48 -19.79
CA GLU A 379 17.74 15.72 -20.96
C GLU A 379 16.47 16.33 -21.59
N LEU A 380 15.48 16.71 -20.78
CA LEU A 380 14.21 17.25 -21.26
C LEU A 380 14.34 18.65 -21.89
N THR A 381 15.32 19.43 -21.46
CA THR A 381 15.59 20.78 -21.97
C THR A 381 16.72 20.82 -23.00
N ASP A 382 17.35 19.69 -23.30
CA ASP A 382 18.55 19.57 -24.14
C ASP A 382 19.61 20.62 -23.75
N SER A 383 19.85 20.74 -22.44
CA SER A 383 20.70 21.77 -21.84
C SER A 383 21.77 21.16 -20.94
N ASP A 384 22.86 21.91 -20.73
CA ASP A 384 23.96 21.51 -19.86
C ASP A 384 23.51 21.26 -18.41
N HIS A 385 23.82 20.08 -17.87
CA HIS A 385 23.48 19.66 -16.50
C HIS A 385 23.96 20.67 -15.46
N ALA A 386 25.21 21.16 -15.56
CA ALA A 386 25.74 22.09 -14.56
C ALA A 386 24.99 23.43 -14.55
N ARG A 387 24.48 23.87 -15.71
CA ARG A 387 23.58 25.04 -15.80
C ARG A 387 22.25 24.80 -15.10
N ILE A 388 21.61 23.65 -15.33
CA ILE A 388 20.34 23.29 -14.70
C ILE A 388 20.49 23.16 -13.18
N ALA A 389 21.52 22.45 -12.70
CA ALA A 389 21.81 22.29 -11.28
C ALA A 389 21.98 23.64 -10.57
N ARG A 390 22.73 24.59 -11.16
CA ARG A 390 22.86 25.96 -10.61
C ARG A 390 21.53 26.70 -10.51
N MET A 391 20.63 26.52 -11.48
CA MET A 391 19.31 27.17 -11.47
C MET A 391 18.40 26.58 -10.39
N LEU A 392 18.38 25.25 -10.24
CA LEU A 392 17.65 24.55 -9.19
C LEU A 392 18.16 24.93 -7.79
N GLU A 393 19.48 24.97 -7.60
CA GLU A 393 20.08 25.41 -6.35
C GLU A 393 19.74 26.86 -5.97
N ALA A 394 19.70 27.77 -6.95
CA ALA A 394 19.34 29.17 -6.70
C ALA A 394 17.87 29.35 -6.29
N ALA A 395 17.00 28.47 -6.80
CA ALA A 395 15.56 28.42 -6.52
C ALA A 395 15.20 27.62 -5.25
N TRP A 396 16.12 26.78 -4.77
CA TRP A 396 15.96 25.94 -3.59
C TRP A 396 15.75 26.79 -2.33
N GLY A 397 14.72 26.45 -1.55
CA GLY A 397 14.37 27.13 -0.30
C GLY A 397 13.68 28.48 -0.53
N ARG A 398 13.43 28.84 -1.80
CA ARG A 398 12.59 29.98 -2.20
C ARG A 398 11.31 29.48 -2.84
N CYS A 399 11.38 28.74 -3.94
CA CYS A 399 10.19 28.25 -4.63
C CYS A 399 10.23 26.74 -4.87
N LEU A 400 11.42 26.13 -4.80
CA LEU A 400 11.61 24.69 -4.92
C LEU A 400 12.10 24.09 -3.61
N VAL A 401 11.67 22.86 -3.36
CA VAL A 401 12.17 21.99 -2.29
C VAL A 401 12.62 20.67 -2.89
N PRO A 402 13.57 19.96 -2.27
CA PRO A 402 13.91 18.61 -2.68
C PRO A 402 12.68 17.73 -2.46
N ASP A 403 12.50 16.75 -3.33
CA ASP A 403 11.51 15.71 -3.12
C ASP A 403 12.07 14.71 -2.10
N ASP A 404 11.52 14.69 -0.89
CA ASP A 404 11.96 13.77 0.17
C ASP A 404 11.76 12.30 -0.22
N LEU A 405 10.87 12.04 -1.18
CA LEU A 405 10.65 10.71 -1.71
C LEU A 405 11.80 10.30 -2.63
N SER A 406 12.44 11.22 -3.36
CA SER A 406 13.39 10.93 -4.43
C SER A 406 14.67 11.76 -4.33
N ALA A 407 15.78 11.09 -3.99
CA ALA A 407 17.07 11.73 -3.80
C ALA A 407 17.51 12.51 -5.05
N GLY A 408 17.66 13.83 -4.91
CA GLY A 408 18.17 14.71 -5.97
C GLY A 408 17.11 15.28 -6.91
N SER A 409 15.82 14.98 -6.72
CA SER A 409 14.73 15.64 -7.44
C SER A 409 14.15 16.84 -6.71
N TYR A 410 13.54 17.75 -7.46
CA TYR A 410 12.97 19.00 -6.96
C TYR A 410 11.48 19.09 -7.27
N VAL A 411 10.70 19.58 -6.31
CA VAL A 411 9.27 19.91 -6.43
C VAL A 411 9.02 21.35 -6.00
N PHE A 412 7.83 21.89 -6.30
CA PHE A 412 7.44 23.19 -5.75
C PHE A 412 7.19 23.10 -4.25
N ALA A 413 7.51 24.18 -3.54
CA ALA A 413 7.43 24.24 -2.08
C ALA A 413 6.02 23.99 -1.53
N ASP A 414 4.97 24.31 -2.30
CA ASP A 414 3.58 23.99 -1.98
C ASP A 414 2.72 23.87 -3.26
N GLY A 415 1.50 23.36 -3.07
CA GLY A 415 0.52 23.16 -4.16
C GLY A 415 -0.03 24.46 -4.78
N GLU A 416 -0.08 25.57 -4.03
CA GLU A 416 -0.52 26.87 -4.57
C GLU A 416 0.54 27.45 -5.52
N LEU A 417 1.82 27.25 -5.20
CA LEU A 417 2.95 27.63 -6.02
C LEU A 417 3.02 26.77 -7.28
N LEU A 418 2.77 25.46 -7.17
CA LEU A 418 2.60 24.57 -8.33
C LEU A 418 1.47 25.07 -9.24
N ARG A 419 0.30 25.40 -8.68
CA ARG A 419 -0.83 25.96 -9.46
C ARG A 419 -0.46 27.28 -10.12
N THR A 420 0.24 28.16 -9.41
CA THR A 420 0.70 29.45 -9.94
C THR A 420 1.70 29.26 -11.07
N ALA A 421 2.65 28.33 -10.92
CA ALA A 421 3.60 27.96 -11.97
C ALA A 421 2.89 27.35 -13.19
N TRP A 422 1.88 26.50 -12.95
CA TRP A 422 1.04 25.89 -13.98
C TRP A 422 0.30 26.94 -14.81
N GLU A 423 -0.32 27.93 -14.16
CA GLU A 423 -1.01 29.04 -14.81
C GLU A 423 -0.04 29.93 -15.60
N LYS A 424 1.09 30.30 -14.98
CA LYS A 424 2.12 31.15 -15.59
C LYS A 424 2.85 30.50 -16.78
N THR A 425 2.85 29.17 -16.89
CA THR A 425 3.49 28.45 -18.01
C THR A 425 2.72 28.66 -19.32
N GLY A 426 1.40 28.84 -19.26
CA GLY A 426 0.55 29.01 -20.44
C GLY A 426 0.27 27.71 -21.22
N PRO A 427 -0.79 27.65 -22.03
CA PRO A 427 -1.25 26.42 -22.68
C PRO A 427 -0.26 25.84 -23.70
N ASP A 428 0.37 26.69 -24.53
CA ASP A 428 1.26 26.23 -25.62
C ASP A 428 2.54 25.55 -25.10
N LEU A 429 3.19 26.17 -24.11
CA LEU A 429 4.39 25.63 -23.50
C LEU A 429 4.07 24.35 -22.70
N ARG A 430 2.94 24.29 -22.00
CA ARG A 430 2.46 23.06 -21.34
C ARG A 430 2.27 21.92 -22.35
N ALA A 431 1.57 22.18 -23.46
CA ALA A 431 1.40 21.19 -24.52
C ALA A 431 2.75 20.74 -25.11
N GLY A 432 3.71 21.66 -25.24
CA GLY A 432 5.09 21.35 -25.63
C GLY A 432 5.83 20.48 -24.62
N CYS A 433 5.72 20.77 -23.33
CA CYS A 433 6.30 19.97 -22.25
C CYS A 433 5.70 18.56 -22.21
N VAL A 434 4.38 18.42 -22.30
CA VAL A 434 3.71 17.11 -22.37
C VAL A 434 4.23 16.29 -23.55
N ARG A 435 4.30 16.87 -24.76
CA ARG A 435 4.84 16.17 -25.95
C ARG A 435 6.27 15.69 -25.75
N ARG A 436 7.13 16.51 -25.13
CA ARG A 436 8.52 16.12 -24.86
C ARG A 436 8.63 15.05 -23.78
N LEU A 437 7.82 15.12 -22.73
CA LEU A 437 7.73 14.06 -21.71
C LEU A 437 7.30 12.73 -22.35
N HIS A 438 6.34 12.76 -23.27
CA HIS A 438 5.95 11.56 -24.04
C HIS A 438 7.08 11.00 -24.89
N ALA A 439 7.74 11.84 -25.68
CA ALA A 439 8.90 11.42 -26.48
C ALA A 439 10.05 10.90 -25.62
N TRP A 440 10.31 11.52 -24.47
CA TRP A 440 11.30 11.07 -23.52
C TRP A 440 10.97 9.68 -22.99
N ALA A 441 9.73 9.47 -22.52
CA ALA A 441 9.25 8.16 -22.08
C ALA A 441 9.37 7.09 -23.19
N ASP A 442 8.99 7.42 -24.43
CA ASP A 442 9.06 6.51 -25.58
C ASP A 442 10.52 6.11 -25.91
N SER A 443 11.49 7.02 -25.75
CA SER A 443 12.91 6.72 -25.98
C SER A 443 13.49 5.70 -24.97
N TRP A 444 12.95 5.66 -23.75
CA TRP A 444 13.35 4.68 -22.74
C TRP A 444 12.70 3.31 -22.95
N LEU A 445 11.48 3.26 -23.48
CA LEU A 445 10.80 2.00 -23.82
C LEU A 445 11.40 1.33 -25.06
N THR A 446 11.81 2.12 -26.05
CA THR A 446 12.46 1.61 -27.28
C THR A 446 13.90 1.14 -27.08
N GLY A 447 14.50 1.44 -25.92
CA GLY A 447 15.87 1.06 -25.60
C GLY A 447 16.94 1.95 -26.23
N GLU A 448 16.56 3.11 -26.80
CA GLU A 448 17.51 4.10 -27.36
C GLU A 448 18.42 4.70 -26.28
N ARG A 449 18.00 4.66 -25.01
CA ARG A 449 18.71 5.21 -23.85
C ARG A 449 19.34 4.10 -23.00
N PRO A 450 20.68 4.12 -22.78
CA PRO A 450 21.34 3.26 -21.82
C PRO A 450 21.26 3.82 -20.39
N GLY A 451 21.24 2.94 -19.39
CA GLY A 451 21.33 3.32 -17.97
C GLY A 451 20.08 3.03 -17.15
N THR A 452 20.06 3.52 -15.91
CA THR A 452 18.93 3.37 -14.98
C THR A 452 17.79 4.29 -15.40
N MET A 453 16.60 3.73 -15.58
CA MET A 453 15.43 4.52 -15.97
C MET A 453 15.11 5.58 -14.88
N PRO A 454 14.88 6.84 -15.27
CA PRO A 454 14.51 7.91 -14.36
C PRO A 454 13.34 7.56 -13.45
N ARG A 455 13.44 7.94 -12.17
CA ARG A 455 12.40 7.66 -11.18
C ARG A 455 11.07 8.30 -11.54
N TYR A 456 11.08 9.48 -12.15
CA TYR A 456 9.87 10.12 -12.65
C TYR A 456 9.08 9.21 -13.60
N LEU A 457 9.78 8.59 -14.56
CA LEU A 457 9.20 7.67 -15.54
C LEU A 457 8.68 6.38 -14.89
N LEU A 458 9.42 5.85 -13.91
CA LEU A 458 9.00 4.66 -13.18
C LEU A 458 7.77 4.89 -12.30
N SER A 459 7.67 6.02 -11.61
CA SER A 459 6.75 6.16 -10.48
C SER A 459 5.62 7.17 -10.69
N TYR A 460 5.91 8.30 -11.34
CA TYR A 460 5.01 9.46 -11.36
C TYR A 460 4.38 9.71 -12.73
N TYR A 461 5.08 9.36 -13.80
CA TYR A 461 4.60 9.53 -15.17
C TYR A 461 3.27 8.81 -15.47
N PRO A 462 2.96 7.61 -14.93
CA PRO A 462 1.63 7.02 -15.09
C PRO A 462 0.50 7.93 -14.61
N GLY A 463 0.71 8.73 -13.57
CA GLY A 463 -0.28 9.71 -13.10
C GLY A 463 -0.50 10.89 -14.05
N LEU A 464 0.49 11.21 -14.90
CA LEU A 464 0.34 12.20 -15.98
C LEU A 464 -0.47 11.64 -17.16
N LEU A 465 -0.38 10.34 -17.38
CA LEU A 465 -1.14 9.65 -18.41
C LEU A 465 -2.59 9.51 -17.91
N CYS A 466 -3.49 10.34 -18.45
CA CYS A 466 -4.93 10.09 -18.33
C CYS A 466 -5.27 8.67 -18.85
N GLU A 467 -6.49 8.20 -18.57
CA GLU A 467 -7.00 6.95 -19.14
C GLU A 467 -6.77 6.87 -20.67
N GLY A 468 -6.47 5.66 -21.17
CA GLY A 468 -6.36 5.38 -22.60
C GLY A 468 -5.12 4.56 -22.99
N SER A 469 -4.96 4.35 -24.30
CA SER A 469 -4.00 3.38 -24.87
C SER A 469 -2.53 3.65 -24.56
N ARG A 470 -2.15 4.89 -24.22
CA ARG A 470 -0.78 5.24 -23.82
C ARG A 470 -0.48 4.78 -22.39
N LEU A 471 -1.44 4.94 -21.46
CA LEU A 471 -1.31 4.42 -20.10
C LEU A 471 -1.18 2.90 -20.13
N GLU A 472 -2.06 2.21 -20.86
CA GLU A 472 -2.02 0.75 -21.04
C GLU A 472 -0.67 0.29 -21.60
N ARG A 473 -0.20 0.88 -22.71
CA ARG A 473 1.08 0.52 -23.32
C ARG A 473 2.25 0.71 -22.35
N TYR A 474 2.20 1.78 -21.54
CA TYR A 474 3.29 2.16 -20.64
C TYR A 474 3.34 1.30 -19.38
N VAL A 475 2.19 1.07 -18.73
CA VAL A 475 2.08 0.26 -17.51
C VAL A 475 2.32 -1.22 -17.79
N LEU A 476 1.86 -1.71 -18.94
CA LEU A 476 2.00 -3.11 -19.37
C LEU A 476 3.26 -3.38 -20.19
N ASP A 477 4.26 -2.48 -20.16
CA ASP A 477 5.56 -2.71 -20.77
C ASP A 477 6.40 -3.67 -19.90
N PRO A 478 6.78 -4.86 -20.40
CA PRO A 478 7.52 -5.85 -19.61
C PRO A 478 8.87 -5.35 -19.14
N GLY A 479 9.61 -4.63 -20.00
CA GLY A 479 10.95 -4.13 -19.68
C GLY A 479 10.91 -3.09 -18.55
N ARG A 480 9.90 -2.23 -18.54
CA ARG A 480 9.66 -1.27 -17.45
C ARG A 480 9.22 -1.95 -16.16
N GLN A 481 8.29 -2.92 -16.23
CA GLN A 481 7.87 -3.67 -15.04
C GLN A 481 9.08 -4.38 -14.40
N ARG A 482 9.95 -5.00 -15.19
CA ARG A 482 11.20 -5.58 -14.71
C ARG A 482 12.11 -4.55 -14.04
N ARG A 483 12.24 -3.33 -14.60
CA ARG A 483 13.01 -2.25 -13.96
C ARG A 483 12.41 -1.80 -12.62
N LEU A 484 11.08 -1.81 -12.46
CA LEU A 484 10.43 -1.59 -11.17
C LEU A 484 10.77 -2.70 -10.17
N VAL A 485 10.76 -3.96 -10.61
CA VAL A 485 11.16 -5.12 -9.79
C VAL A 485 12.64 -4.99 -9.37
N GLU A 486 13.55 -4.71 -10.31
CA GLU A 486 14.99 -4.50 -10.05
C GLU A 486 15.27 -3.32 -9.13
N ALA A 487 14.36 -2.33 -9.08
CA ALA A 487 14.43 -1.19 -8.16
C ALA A 487 13.79 -1.44 -6.78
N GLY A 488 13.31 -2.66 -6.48
CA GLY A 488 12.62 -2.97 -5.22
C GLY A 488 11.24 -2.31 -5.13
N ARG A 489 10.54 -2.13 -6.25
CA ARG A 489 9.24 -1.43 -6.31
C ARG A 489 8.13 -2.28 -6.94
N ILE A 490 8.10 -3.56 -6.55
CA ILE A 490 7.11 -4.53 -7.05
C ILE A 490 5.68 -4.12 -6.64
N ASP A 491 5.53 -3.62 -5.42
CA ASP A 491 4.30 -3.04 -4.88
C ASP A 491 3.77 -1.87 -5.73
N GLU A 492 4.66 -1.00 -6.20
CA GLU A 492 4.31 0.09 -7.12
C GLU A 492 3.91 -0.44 -8.50
N ALA A 493 4.59 -1.47 -9.01
CA ALA A 493 4.22 -2.11 -10.27
C ALA A 493 2.82 -2.73 -10.20
N LEU A 494 2.50 -3.41 -9.10
CA LEU A 494 1.17 -3.97 -8.84
C LEU A 494 0.11 -2.87 -8.71
N ALA A 495 0.38 -1.83 -7.92
CA ALA A 495 -0.55 -0.71 -7.74
C ALA A 495 -0.80 0.07 -9.05
N GLN A 496 0.18 0.13 -9.96
CA GLN A 496 0.01 0.77 -11.25
C GLN A 496 -0.89 -0.02 -12.22
N LEU A 497 -1.00 -1.34 -12.08
CA LEU A 497 -1.96 -2.13 -12.87
C LEU A 497 -3.40 -1.71 -12.57
N ASP A 498 -3.67 -1.26 -11.35
CA ASP A 498 -4.99 -0.81 -10.92
C ASP A 498 -5.35 0.59 -11.42
N LEU A 499 -4.39 1.34 -11.98
CA LEU A 499 -4.67 2.60 -12.70
C LEU A 499 -5.36 2.33 -14.04
N LEU A 500 -5.33 1.09 -14.53
CA LEU A 500 -5.97 0.72 -15.79
C LEU A 500 -7.47 0.54 -15.52
N PRO A 501 -8.36 1.17 -16.30
CA PRO A 501 -9.81 1.10 -16.07
C PRO A 501 -10.30 -0.34 -16.24
N ASP A 502 -10.94 -0.89 -15.22
CA ASP A 502 -11.62 -2.19 -15.28
C ASP A 502 -13.01 -2.03 -15.92
N GLY A 503 -13.53 -3.06 -16.60
CA GLY A 503 -14.92 -3.10 -17.06
C GLY A 503 -15.16 -3.46 -18.53
N GLU A 504 -16.43 -3.34 -18.94
CA GLU A 504 -16.98 -3.75 -20.25
C GLU A 504 -16.36 -3.02 -21.47
N GLY A 505 -15.47 -2.04 -21.26
CA GLY A 505 -14.72 -1.37 -22.33
C GLY A 505 -13.35 -1.98 -22.65
N ARG A 506 -12.77 -2.79 -21.75
CA ARG A 506 -11.43 -3.36 -21.94
C ARG A 506 -11.47 -4.48 -23.00
N THR A 507 -10.51 -4.52 -23.92
CA THR A 507 -10.41 -5.62 -24.89
C THR A 507 -9.82 -6.89 -24.22
N PRO A 508 -10.11 -8.10 -24.71
CA PRO A 508 -9.47 -9.32 -24.21
C PRO A 508 -7.93 -9.27 -24.31
N GLU A 509 -7.39 -8.53 -25.28
CA GLU A 509 -5.94 -8.27 -25.40
C GLU A 509 -5.39 -7.57 -24.15
N VAL A 510 -5.95 -6.42 -23.77
CA VAL A 510 -5.47 -5.67 -22.61
C VAL A 510 -5.75 -6.43 -21.32
N ALA A 511 -6.93 -7.06 -21.19
CA ALA A 511 -7.30 -7.84 -20.02
C ALA A 511 -6.33 -9.00 -19.76
N SER A 512 -5.93 -9.74 -20.80
CA SER A 512 -4.98 -10.85 -20.66
C SER A 512 -3.58 -10.39 -20.26
N ARG A 513 -3.13 -9.23 -20.77
CA ARG A 513 -1.85 -8.63 -20.38
C ARG A 513 -1.85 -8.15 -18.94
N VAL A 514 -2.96 -7.56 -18.46
CA VAL A 514 -3.12 -7.18 -17.05
C VAL A 514 -3.08 -8.42 -16.16
N ALA A 515 -3.86 -9.45 -16.51
CA ALA A 515 -3.94 -10.70 -15.75
C ALA A 515 -2.57 -11.39 -15.63
N LEU A 516 -1.84 -11.55 -16.75
CA LEU A 516 -0.50 -12.12 -16.72
C LEU A 516 0.50 -11.23 -15.98
N SER A 517 0.44 -9.90 -16.16
CA SER A 517 1.33 -8.97 -15.44
C SER A 517 1.13 -9.09 -13.93
N ARG A 518 -0.13 -9.12 -13.48
CA ARG A 518 -0.48 -9.28 -12.06
C ARG A 518 0.02 -10.62 -11.54
N ALA A 519 -0.28 -11.74 -12.22
CA ALA A 519 0.15 -13.06 -11.80
C ALA A 519 1.68 -13.18 -11.66
N VAL A 520 2.40 -12.61 -12.62
CA VAL A 520 3.86 -12.66 -12.67
C VAL A 520 4.49 -11.77 -11.61
N LEU A 521 4.01 -10.53 -11.44
CA LEU A 521 4.49 -9.61 -10.41
C LEU A 521 4.16 -10.13 -9.00
N SER A 522 2.95 -10.64 -8.76
CA SER A 522 2.56 -11.29 -7.51
C SER A 522 3.35 -12.58 -7.24
N GLY A 523 3.84 -13.25 -8.28
CA GLY A 523 4.77 -14.38 -8.16
C GLY A 523 6.12 -13.99 -7.54
N HIS A 524 6.57 -12.75 -7.77
CA HIS A 524 7.79 -12.22 -7.12
C HIS A 524 7.53 -11.87 -5.66
N THR A 525 6.30 -11.54 -5.27
CA THR A 525 5.95 -11.25 -3.87
C THR A 525 5.57 -12.52 -3.11
N ARG A 526 6.27 -13.65 -3.31
CA ARG A 526 6.06 -14.86 -2.49
C ARG A 526 7.24 -15.01 -1.52
N PRO A 527 7.01 -14.95 -0.18
CA PRO A 527 5.71 -14.81 0.50
C PRO A 527 5.06 -13.41 0.35
N PRO A 528 3.71 -13.31 0.38
CA PRO A 528 2.95 -12.06 0.17
C PRO A 528 3.40 -10.96 1.12
N VAL A 529 3.21 -9.70 0.71
CA VAL A 529 3.53 -8.52 1.52
C VAL A 529 2.83 -8.64 2.89
N PRO A 530 3.60 -8.69 4.00
CA PRO A 530 3.04 -8.68 5.35
C PRO A 530 2.07 -7.54 5.57
N ARG A 531 0.93 -7.83 6.23
CA ARG A 531 -0.17 -6.88 6.46
C ARG A 531 0.28 -5.63 7.22
N GLU A 532 1.26 -5.77 8.10
CA GLU A 532 1.74 -4.70 8.98
C GLU A 532 2.58 -3.65 8.25
N LEU A 533 3.22 -4.01 7.12
CA LEU A 533 4.16 -3.13 6.44
C LEU A 533 3.52 -1.82 5.93
N PRO A 534 2.37 -1.81 5.22
CA PRO A 534 1.69 -0.56 4.86
C PRO A 534 1.55 0.40 6.04
N ARG A 535 1.09 -0.12 7.18
CA ARG A 535 0.90 0.65 8.41
C ARG A 535 2.21 1.17 9.00
N LEU A 536 3.27 0.36 9.04
CA LEU A 536 4.59 0.77 9.52
C LEU A 536 5.22 1.86 8.64
N PHE A 537 5.06 1.78 7.31
CA PHE A 537 5.52 2.83 6.40
C PHE A 537 4.72 4.13 6.60
N ALA A 538 3.42 4.04 6.89
CA ALA A 538 2.61 5.21 7.25
C ALA A 538 3.11 5.85 8.56
N LEU A 539 3.39 5.05 9.59
CA LEU A 539 3.96 5.52 10.86
C LEU A 539 5.36 6.13 10.69
N ALA A 540 6.14 5.60 9.74
CA ALA A 540 7.42 6.18 9.36
C ALA A 540 7.28 7.51 8.61
N GLY A 541 6.09 7.89 8.14
CA GLY A 541 5.80 9.11 7.39
C GLY A 541 5.91 8.96 5.86
N ASP A 542 6.11 7.75 5.34
CA ASP A 542 6.13 7.47 3.90
C ASP A 542 4.76 6.98 3.42
N VAL A 543 3.83 7.93 3.31
CA VAL A 543 2.43 7.66 2.97
C VAL A 543 2.28 7.12 1.55
N ALA A 544 3.11 7.60 0.61
CA ALA A 544 3.08 7.16 -0.77
C ALA A 544 3.45 5.67 -0.88
N ARG A 545 4.51 5.24 -0.18
CA ARG A 545 4.91 3.84 -0.13
C ARG A 545 3.89 2.98 0.63
N ALA A 546 3.36 3.48 1.74
CA ALA A 546 2.30 2.80 2.50
C ALA A 546 1.08 2.49 1.62
N ARG A 547 0.63 3.47 0.82
CA ARG A 547 -0.45 3.29 -0.15
C ARG A 547 -0.12 2.21 -1.18
N GLN A 548 1.10 2.20 -1.74
CA GLN A 548 1.50 1.21 -2.74
C GLN A 548 1.52 -0.22 -2.18
N LEU A 549 2.03 -0.41 -0.96
CA LEU A 549 2.03 -1.69 -0.25
C LEU A 549 0.61 -2.15 0.14
N ALA A 550 -0.30 -1.21 0.43
CA ALA A 550 -1.70 -1.53 0.65
C ALA A 550 -2.36 -2.04 -0.63
N LEU A 551 -2.14 -1.33 -1.75
CA LEU A 551 -2.68 -1.67 -3.07
C LEU A 551 -2.03 -2.91 -3.72
N SER A 552 -0.86 -3.35 -3.25
CA SER A 552 -0.22 -4.55 -3.76
C SER A 552 -0.87 -5.86 -3.28
N ALA A 553 -1.88 -5.79 -2.41
CA ALA A 553 -2.65 -6.96 -2.01
C ALA A 553 -3.39 -7.58 -3.22
N PRO A 554 -3.48 -8.92 -3.31
CA PRO A 554 -4.10 -9.57 -4.46
C PRO A 554 -5.62 -9.37 -4.51
N GLU A 555 -6.28 -9.34 -3.35
CA GLU A 555 -7.73 -9.23 -3.20
C GLU A 555 -8.16 -7.77 -2.96
N ASP A 556 -9.27 -7.37 -3.58
CA ASP A 556 -9.79 -6.00 -3.47
C ASP A 556 -10.27 -5.67 -2.04
N ALA A 557 -10.84 -6.64 -1.32
CA ALA A 557 -11.19 -6.50 0.09
C ALA A 557 -9.95 -6.16 0.94
N ALA A 558 -8.86 -6.92 0.76
CA ALA A 558 -7.61 -6.72 1.46
C ALA A 558 -6.97 -5.36 1.14
N LYS A 559 -7.08 -4.87 -0.10
CA LYS A 559 -6.63 -3.50 -0.45
C LYS A 559 -7.41 -2.46 0.33
N ALA A 560 -8.74 -2.55 0.37
CA ALA A 560 -9.59 -1.63 1.12
C ALA A 560 -9.24 -1.62 2.61
N VAL A 561 -9.13 -2.79 3.23
CA VAL A 561 -8.76 -2.96 4.65
C VAL A 561 -7.38 -2.35 4.94
N ARG A 562 -6.35 -2.68 4.15
CA ARG A 562 -4.99 -2.14 4.34
C ARG A 562 -4.93 -0.63 4.14
N LEU A 563 -5.70 -0.06 3.21
CA LEU A 563 -5.81 1.39 3.05
C LEU A 563 -6.45 2.05 4.27
N VAL A 564 -7.47 1.44 4.86
CA VAL A 564 -8.08 1.92 6.12
C VAL A 564 -7.08 1.89 7.27
N GLU A 565 -6.23 0.87 7.36
CA GLU A 565 -5.16 0.83 8.36
C GLU A 565 -4.17 2.00 8.19
N VAL A 566 -3.82 2.36 6.95
CA VAL A 566 -3.00 3.55 6.66
C VAL A 566 -3.73 4.84 7.05
N VAL A 567 -5.01 4.97 6.71
CA VAL A 567 -5.85 6.12 7.10
C VAL A 567 -5.89 6.28 8.61
N SER A 568 -6.00 5.18 9.36
CA SER A 568 -6.07 5.22 10.83
C SER A 568 -4.81 5.84 11.46
N VAL A 569 -3.63 5.55 10.89
CA VAL A 569 -2.35 6.13 11.32
C VAL A 569 -2.27 7.62 11.02
N LEU A 570 -2.71 8.03 9.83
CA LEU A 570 -2.72 9.45 9.44
C LEU A 570 -3.68 10.25 10.30
N SER A 571 -4.88 9.75 10.58
CA SER A 571 -5.84 10.41 11.45
C SER A 571 -5.32 10.56 12.89
N GLY A 572 -4.51 9.63 13.39
CA GLY A 572 -3.89 9.72 14.72
C GLY A 572 -2.73 10.72 14.82
N THR A 573 -2.03 11.00 13.71
CA THR A 573 -0.85 11.88 13.67
C THR A 573 -1.16 13.29 13.16
N ALA A 574 -2.09 13.41 12.21
CA ALA A 574 -2.54 14.65 11.59
C ALA A 574 -4.03 14.53 11.15
N PRO A 575 -5.00 14.79 12.04
CA PRO A 575 -6.43 14.54 11.81
C PRO A 575 -7.05 15.28 10.61
N GLU A 576 -6.42 16.36 10.14
CA GLU A 576 -6.90 17.19 9.04
C GLU A 576 -6.10 17.01 7.74
N ALA A 577 -5.28 15.96 7.64
CA ALA A 577 -4.46 15.72 6.45
C ALA A 577 -5.34 15.41 5.22
N PRO A 578 -5.23 16.18 4.11
CA PRO A 578 -6.00 15.92 2.89
C PRO A 578 -5.70 14.55 2.28
N GLU A 579 -4.49 14.02 2.47
CA GLU A 579 -4.11 12.68 1.98
C GLU A 579 -4.95 11.56 2.64
N ALA A 580 -5.28 11.69 3.93
CA ALA A 580 -6.10 10.69 4.63
C ALA A 580 -7.52 10.59 4.03
N ALA A 581 -8.11 11.73 3.66
CA ALA A 581 -9.42 11.77 3.03
C ALA A 581 -9.41 11.19 1.59
N GLU A 582 -8.32 11.37 0.84
CA GLU A 582 -8.15 10.76 -0.47
C GLU A 582 -8.02 9.25 -0.41
N LEU A 583 -7.19 8.74 0.51
CA LEU A 583 -7.03 7.31 0.76
C LEU A 583 -8.33 6.66 1.26
N ALA A 584 -9.09 7.35 2.11
CA ALA A 584 -10.40 6.86 2.56
C ALA A 584 -11.39 6.73 1.40
N ARG A 585 -11.45 7.71 0.48
CA ARG A 585 -12.26 7.60 -0.74
C ARG A 585 -11.78 6.48 -1.66
N GLU A 586 -10.49 6.19 -1.67
CA GLU A 586 -9.94 5.06 -2.42
C GLU A 586 -10.31 3.70 -1.83
N ALA A 587 -10.25 3.57 -0.50
CA ALA A 587 -10.71 2.37 0.18
C ALA A 587 -12.20 2.06 -0.12
N VAL A 588 -13.05 3.11 -0.20
CA VAL A 588 -14.46 2.97 -0.61
C VAL A 588 -14.60 2.35 -1.99
N ARG A 589 -13.83 2.81 -2.99
CA ARG A 589 -13.92 2.27 -4.36
C ARG A 589 -13.57 0.77 -4.41
N TRP A 590 -12.59 0.35 -3.62
CA TRP A 590 -12.21 -1.06 -3.53
C TRP A 590 -13.25 -1.89 -2.78
N ALA A 591 -13.87 -1.32 -1.74
CA ALA A 591 -14.97 -1.95 -1.02
C ALA A 591 -16.20 -2.17 -1.92
N GLU A 592 -16.58 -1.16 -2.71
CA GLU A 592 -17.69 -1.22 -3.67
C GLU A 592 -17.43 -2.28 -4.74
N ARG A 593 -16.22 -2.31 -5.32
CA ARG A 593 -15.82 -3.34 -6.30
C ARG A 593 -15.88 -4.75 -5.74
N THR A 594 -15.45 -4.94 -4.49
CA THR A 594 -15.52 -6.23 -3.82
C THR A 594 -16.99 -6.68 -3.70
N ALA A 595 -17.86 -5.81 -3.19
CA ALA A 595 -19.28 -6.10 -3.05
C ALA A 595 -19.99 -6.39 -4.38
N GLU A 596 -19.59 -5.74 -5.48
CA GLU A 596 -20.10 -6.03 -6.83
C GLU A 596 -19.63 -7.39 -7.38
N ALA A 597 -18.43 -7.83 -6.99
CA ALA A 597 -17.84 -9.08 -7.45
C ALA A 597 -18.31 -10.31 -6.65
N THR A 598 -18.71 -10.13 -5.39
CA THR A 598 -19.17 -11.23 -4.52
C THR A 598 -20.51 -11.78 -5.02
N PRO A 599 -20.64 -13.10 -5.27
CA PRO A 599 -21.88 -13.69 -5.72
C PRO A 599 -22.99 -13.59 -4.65
N PRO A 600 -24.27 -13.61 -5.05
CA PRO A 600 -25.39 -13.47 -4.11
C PRO A 600 -25.47 -14.58 -3.07
N ILE A 601 -25.02 -15.79 -3.40
CA ILE A 601 -25.00 -16.96 -2.52
C ILE A 601 -23.53 -17.31 -2.30
N ALA A 602 -22.92 -16.78 -1.24
CA ALA A 602 -21.54 -17.06 -0.86
C ALA A 602 -21.50 -17.54 0.60
N GLU A 603 -20.65 -18.53 0.88
CA GLU A 603 -20.25 -18.85 2.25
C GLU A 603 -19.67 -17.61 2.95
N GLN A 604 -19.62 -17.63 4.28
CA GLN A 604 -19.01 -16.54 5.04
C GLN A 604 -17.57 -16.28 4.55
N ASP A 605 -17.31 -15.04 4.14
CA ASP A 605 -16.03 -14.60 3.60
C ASP A 605 -15.33 -13.72 4.65
N ASP A 606 -14.23 -14.24 5.20
CA ASP A 606 -13.41 -13.55 6.20
C ASP A 606 -12.95 -12.15 5.72
N GLY A 607 -12.70 -11.98 4.42
CA GLY A 607 -12.32 -10.69 3.83
C GLY A 607 -13.46 -9.66 3.87
N MET A 608 -14.70 -10.10 3.70
CA MET A 608 -15.88 -9.23 3.80
C MET A 608 -16.21 -8.86 5.25
N GLU A 609 -15.92 -9.75 6.21
CA GLU A 609 -15.98 -9.43 7.64
C GLU A 609 -14.95 -8.37 8.05
N GLU A 610 -13.70 -8.50 7.59
CA GLU A 610 -12.67 -7.49 7.82
C GLU A 610 -13.05 -6.12 7.21
N LEU A 611 -13.71 -6.13 6.05
CA LEU A 611 -14.19 -4.92 5.39
C LEU A 611 -15.27 -4.19 6.21
N ALA A 612 -16.14 -4.95 6.90
CA ALA A 612 -17.12 -4.40 7.82
C ALA A 612 -16.43 -3.66 9.00
N GLU A 613 -15.41 -4.26 9.60
CA GLU A 613 -14.64 -3.64 10.68
C GLU A 613 -13.83 -2.42 10.19
N ALA A 614 -13.30 -2.48 8.96
CA ALA A 614 -12.63 -1.35 8.32
C ALA A 614 -13.58 -0.15 8.15
N GLY A 615 -14.84 -0.39 7.76
CA GLY A 615 -15.87 0.66 7.70
C GLY A 615 -16.11 1.35 9.05
N HIS A 616 -16.15 0.58 10.14
CA HIS A 616 -16.24 1.14 11.50
C HIS A 616 -14.99 1.92 11.92
N THR A 617 -13.80 1.42 11.55
CA THR A 617 -12.52 2.09 11.81
C THR A 617 -12.45 3.46 11.12
N LEU A 618 -12.96 3.60 9.88
CA LEU A 618 -13.03 4.90 9.22
C LEU A 618 -13.92 5.90 9.96
N ILE A 619 -15.05 5.44 10.52
CA ILE A 619 -15.94 6.29 11.33
C ILE A 619 -15.22 6.77 12.60
N THR A 620 -14.51 5.89 13.30
CA THR A 620 -13.77 6.27 14.52
C THR A 620 -12.59 7.20 14.23
N CYS A 621 -12.00 7.10 13.03
CA CYS A 621 -10.92 7.96 12.56
C CYS A 621 -11.38 9.34 12.04
N GLY A 622 -12.69 9.64 12.12
CA GLY A 622 -13.27 10.92 11.67
C GLY A 622 -13.64 10.99 10.18
N ALA A 623 -13.42 9.92 9.41
CA ALA A 623 -13.80 9.80 8.00
C ALA A 623 -15.21 9.20 7.85
N GLU A 624 -16.20 9.82 8.49
CA GLU A 624 -17.56 9.25 8.63
C GLU A 624 -18.22 8.91 7.29
N ASP A 625 -18.13 9.79 6.29
CA ASP A 625 -18.79 9.58 4.99
C ASP A 625 -18.21 8.36 4.26
N ALA A 626 -16.89 8.21 4.29
CA ALA A 626 -16.19 7.08 3.68
C ALA A 626 -16.50 5.78 4.44
N GLY A 627 -16.46 5.80 5.77
CA GLY A 627 -16.81 4.65 6.60
C GLY A 627 -18.25 4.19 6.36
N ARG A 628 -19.20 5.12 6.30
CA ARG A 628 -20.60 4.81 5.95
C ARG A 628 -20.73 4.23 4.54
N ALA A 629 -19.97 4.73 3.57
CA ALA A 629 -19.98 4.20 2.21
C ALA A 629 -19.46 2.75 2.14
N VAL A 630 -18.36 2.42 2.82
CA VAL A 630 -17.87 1.04 2.95
C VAL A 630 -18.96 0.14 3.58
N LEU A 631 -19.56 0.58 4.68
CA LEU A 631 -20.61 -0.20 5.37
C LEU A 631 -21.85 -0.42 4.48
N ARG A 632 -22.21 0.54 3.61
CA ARG A 632 -23.30 0.33 2.64
C ARG A 632 -23.01 -0.78 1.63
N ALA A 633 -21.75 -0.93 1.21
CA ALA A 633 -21.35 -2.01 0.29
C ALA A 633 -21.43 -3.40 0.97
N VAL A 634 -21.15 -3.46 2.27
CA VAL A 634 -21.15 -4.71 3.07
C VAL A 634 -22.57 -5.17 3.45
N ILE A 635 -23.48 -4.26 3.76
CA ILE A 635 -24.84 -4.56 4.27
C ILE A 635 -25.66 -5.55 3.42
N PRO A 636 -25.69 -5.48 2.08
CA PRO A 636 -26.46 -6.43 1.27
C PRO A 636 -25.74 -7.75 0.99
N CYS A 637 -24.47 -7.92 1.40
CA CYS A 637 -23.65 -9.06 1.02
C CYS A 637 -23.92 -10.30 1.88
N GLU A 638 -24.34 -11.41 1.27
CA GLU A 638 -24.67 -12.64 2.00
C GLU A 638 -23.46 -13.32 2.68
N ALA A 639 -22.26 -13.07 2.16
CA ALA A 639 -21.00 -13.57 2.74
C ALA A 639 -20.62 -12.95 4.12
N VAL A 640 -21.38 -11.95 4.60
CA VAL A 640 -21.12 -11.28 5.89
C VAL A 640 -22.11 -11.78 6.93
N GLY A 641 -21.71 -12.13 8.14
CA GLY A 641 -22.62 -12.55 9.20
C GLY A 641 -23.62 -11.46 9.61
N TRP A 642 -24.81 -11.88 10.08
CA TRP A 642 -25.88 -10.96 10.52
C TRP A 642 -25.42 -9.99 11.62
N ALA A 643 -24.52 -10.39 12.51
CA ALA A 643 -23.97 -9.54 13.56
C ALA A 643 -23.25 -8.30 12.98
N SER A 644 -22.39 -8.51 11.98
CA SER A 644 -21.65 -7.44 11.31
C SER A 644 -22.56 -6.59 10.44
N ARG A 645 -23.53 -7.17 9.73
CA ARG A 645 -24.52 -6.40 8.94
C ARG A 645 -25.41 -5.51 9.81
N VAL A 646 -25.90 -6.01 10.94
CA VAL A 646 -26.73 -5.22 11.86
C VAL A 646 -25.92 -4.11 12.53
N ARG A 647 -24.65 -4.38 12.88
CA ARG A 647 -23.72 -3.37 13.40
C ARG A 647 -23.43 -2.28 12.36
N ALA A 648 -23.15 -2.69 11.12
CA ALA A 648 -22.97 -1.79 9.98
C ALA A 648 -24.20 -0.91 9.75
N ALA A 649 -25.40 -1.52 9.78
CA ALA A 649 -26.67 -0.81 9.65
C ALA A 649 -26.91 0.23 10.75
N HIS A 650 -26.43 -0.02 11.97
CA HIS A 650 -26.51 0.96 13.07
C HIS A 650 -25.69 2.23 12.76
N ALA A 651 -24.63 2.07 11.99
CA ALA A 651 -23.70 3.15 11.67
C ALA A 651 -24.05 3.95 10.40
N ILE A 652 -25.12 3.66 9.64
CA ILE A 652 -25.46 4.35 8.36
C ILE A 652 -26.55 5.45 8.42
N GLY A 653 -26.90 5.99 9.59
CA GLY A 653 -27.77 7.18 9.67
C GLY A 653 -29.27 6.90 9.38
N PRO A 654 -30.02 7.76 8.64
CA PRO A 654 -31.48 7.63 8.48
C PRO A 654 -31.94 6.43 7.62
N GLU A 655 -31.11 5.99 6.66
CA GLU A 655 -31.33 4.81 5.79
C GLU A 655 -31.48 3.50 6.61
N ARG A 656 -30.92 3.48 7.81
CA ARG A 656 -31.04 2.40 8.81
C ARG A 656 -32.47 1.92 9.01
N VAL A 657 -33.43 2.83 9.08
CA VAL A 657 -34.81 2.49 9.47
C VAL A 657 -35.48 1.63 8.39
N GLU A 658 -35.28 1.99 7.13
CA GLU A 658 -35.86 1.27 5.99
C GLU A 658 -35.27 -0.13 5.87
N TRP A 659 -33.93 -0.25 5.96
CA TRP A 659 -33.26 -1.55 5.91
C TRP A 659 -33.64 -2.44 7.09
N LEU A 660 -33.59 -1.95 8.33
CA LEU A 660 -33.98 -2.75 9.51
C LEU A 660 -35.46 -3.18 9.45
N THR A 661 -36.33 -2.37 8.83
CA THR A 661 -37.74 -2.73 8.61
C THR A 661 -37.89 -3.80 7.53
N ALA A 662 -37.05 -3.78 6.49
CA ALA A 662 -37.02 -4.82 5.46
C ALA A 662 -36.48 -6.14 6.02
N VAL A 663 -35.38 -6.10 6.77
CA VAL A 663 -34.79 -7.27 7.45
C VAL A 663 -35.74 -7.85 8.48
N SER A 664 -36.43 -7.03 9.26
CA SER A 664 -37.46 -7.52 10.19
C SER A 664 -38.60 -8.23 9.46
N ARG A 665 -39.01 -7.74 8.28
CA ARG A 665 -40.04 -8.40 7.45
C ARG A 665 -39.52 -9.71 6.86
N TYR A 666 -38.26 -9.74 6.43
CA TYR A 666 -37.60 -10.94 5.93
C TYR A 666 -37.53 -12.02 7.01
N ALA A 667 -37.04 -11.69 8.21
CA ALA A 667 -37.03 -12.62 9.34
C ALA A 667 -38.43 -13.12 9.74
N SER A 668 -39.46 -12.26 9.64
CA SER A 668 -40.84 -12.71 9.85
C SER A 668 -41.32 -13.71 8.79
N ALA A 669 -40.88 -13.59 7.54
CA ALA A 669 -41.20 -14.56 6.49
C ALA A 669 -40.45 -15.88 6.70
N LEU A 670 -39.15 -15.81 7.04
CA LEU A 670 -38.33 -16.98 7.38
C LEU A 670 -38.89 -17.76 8.58
N ALA A 671 -39.47 -17.07 9.56
CA ALA A 671 -40.09 -17.71 10.73
C ALA A 671 -41.34 -18.56 10.40
N GLU A 672 -41.93 -18.41 9.21
CA GLU A 672 -43.02 -19.27 8.70
C GLU A 672 -42.50 -20.48 7.90
N GLY A 673 -41.18 -20.55 7.70
CA GLY A 673 -40.47 -21.53 6.90
C GLY A 673 -40.11 -22.83 7.60
N ASP A 674 -39.11 -23.54 7.08
CA ASP A 674 -38.54 -24.73 7.70
C ASP A 674 -37.63 -24.42 8.90
N VAL A 675 -37.03 -25.44 9.53
CA VAL A 675 -36.25 -25.28 10.77
C VAL A 675 -35.00 -24.42 10.56
N ASP A 676 -34.36 -24.50 9.39
CA ASP A 676 -33.17 -23.72 9.07
C ASP A 676 -33.52 -22.25 8.84
N GLU A 677 -34.60 -21.99 8.09
CA GLU A 677 -35.15 -20.64 7.91
C GLU A 677 -35.57 -20.02 9.27
N GLN A 678 -36.20 -20.81 10.14
CA GLN A 678 -36.57 -20.40 11.50
C GLN A 678 -35.35 -20.09 12.38
N ALA A 679 -34.27 -20.86 12.26
CA ALA A 679 -33.01 -20.61 12.97
C ALA A 679 -32.40 -19.27 12.53
N GLU A 680 -32.35 -19.02 11.22
CA GLU A 680 -31.87 -17.75 10.67
C GLU A 680 -32.72 -16.56 11.14
N ALA A 681 -34.05 -16.71 11.19
CA ALA A 681 -34.95 -15.67 11.72
C ALA A 681 -34.62 -15.29 13.17
N LEU A 682 -34.32 -16.28 14.02
CA LEU A 682 -33.93 -16.07 15.42
C LEU A 682 -32.55 -15.41 15.55
N GLU A 683 -31.61 -15.74 14.68
CA GLU A 683 -30.30 -15.08 14.61
C GLU A 683 -30.45 -13.60 14.24
N ILE A 684 -31.24 -13.28 13.20
CA ILE A 684 -31.55 -11.91 12.78
C ILE A 684 -32.18 -11.11 13.94
N TRP A 685 -33.24 -11.63 14.54
CA TRP A 685 -33.91 -10.95 15.66
C TRP A 685 -32.98 -10.81 16.87
N GLY A 686 -32.16 -11.83 17.15
CA GLY A 686 -31.17 -11.80 18.22
C GLY A 686 -30.15 -10.67 18.05
N GLU A 687 -29.59 -10.52 16.85
CA GLU A 687 -28.64 -9.44 16.55
C GLU A 687 -29.32 -8.06 16.60
N MET A 688 -30.55 -7.93 16.11
CA MET A 688 -31.33 -6.69 16.25
C MET A 688 -31.61 -6.31 17.71
N ILE A 689 -31.88 -7.29 18.58
CA ILE A 689 -32.07 -7.10 20.01
C ILE A 689 -30.77 -6.68 20.70
N LYS A 690 -29.64 -7.35 20.38
CA LYS A 690 -28.31 -7.00 20.90
C LYS A 690 -27.91 -5.58 20.52
N ALA A 691 -28.20 -5.18 19.28
CA ALA A 691 -27.95 -3.83 18.76
C ALA A 691 -28.94 -2.76 19.24
N ARG A 692 -29.93 -3.13 20.07
CA ARG A 692 -30.94 -2.22 20.66
C ARG A 692 -31.69 -1.38 19.62
N VAL A 693 -32.16 -2.04 18.56
CA VAL A 693 -32.96 -1.40 17.52
C VAL A 693 -34.25 -0.82 18.08
N SER A 694 -34.77 0.27 17.49
CA SER A 694 -36.06 0.85 17.87
C SER A 694 -37.17 -0.21 17.73
N GLY A 695 -37.85 -0.55 18.82
CA GLY A 695 -38.83 -1.65 18.84
C GLY A 695 -38.28 -2.98 19.37
N ASP A 696 -37.05 -3.02 19.91
CA ASP A 696 -36.45 -4.19 20.54
C ASP A 696 -37.32 -4.85 21.62
N VAL A 697 -38.14 -4.09 22.37
CA VAL A 697 -39.11 -4.64 23.33
C VAL A 697 -40.18 -5.50 22.65
N ALA A 698 -40.65 -5.08 21.47
CA ALA A 698 -41.62 -5.83 20.68
C ALA A 698 -40.96 -7.07 20.05
N LEU A 699 -39.74 -6.94 19.52
CA LEU A 699 -38.96 -8.08 19.02
C LEU A 699 -38.69 -9.13 20.11
N ARG A 700 -38.37 -8.71 21.35
CA ARG A 700 -38.26 -9.63 22.49
C ARG A 700 -39.57 -10.35 22.83
N ASN A 701 -40.74 -9.77 22.51
CA ASN A 701 -42.01 -10.47 22.62
C ASN A 701 -42.17 -11.48 21.48
N VAL A 702 -41.85 -11.09 20.25
CA VAL A 702 -41.91 -11.99 19.08
C VAL A 702 -41.03 -13.22 19.30
N VAL A 703 -39.76 -13.05 19.67
CA VAL A 703 -38.85 -14.17 19.97
C VAL A 703 -39.40 -15.04 21.10
N LYS A 704 -39.92 -14.44 22.16
CA LYS A 704 -40.51 -15.18 23.27
C LYS A 704 -41.73 -16.00 22.82
N ASP A 705 -42.66 -15.36 22.12
CA ASP A 705 -43.91 -16.00 21.70
C ASP A 705 -43.65 -17.09 20.65
N PHE A 706 -42.64 -16.91 19.79
CA PHE A 706 -42.12 -17.93 18.90
C PHE A 706 -41.56 -19.13 19.69
N CYS A 707 -40.62 -18.90 20.61
CA CYS A 707 -40.03 -19.99 21.41
C CYS A 707 -41.04 -20.68 22.35
N ASP A 708 -42.04 -19.97 22.86
CA ASP A 708 -43.11 -20.56 23.70
C ASP A 708 -44.02 -21.51 22.91
N ALA A 709 -44.08 -21.37 21.58
CA ALA A 709 -44.81 -22.28 20.71
C ALA A 709 -44.01 -23.56 20.37
N LEU A 710 -42.71 -23.59 20.67
CA LEU A 710 -41.84 -24.72 20.39
C LEU A 710 -41.85 -25.74 21.54
N GLY A 711 -41.76 -27.02 21.18
CA GLY A 711 -41.75 -28.14 22.12
C GLY A 711 -40.45 -28.94 22.05
N PRO A 712 -39.34 -28.50 22.69
CA PRO A 712 -38.06 -29.19 22.60
C PRO A 712 -38.06 -30.59 23.23
N SER A 713 -39.00 -30.88 24.13
CA SER A 713 -39.17 -32.23 24.72
C SER A 713 -39.96 -33.19 23.83
N THR A 714 -40.61 -32.68 22.78
CA THR A 714 -41.41 -33.48 21.83
C THR A 714 -40.78 -33.58 20.45
N ASP A 715 -39.88 -32.65 20.10
CA ASP A 715 -39.16 -32.57 18.84
C ASP A 715 -37.80 -31.92 19.11
N LEU A 716 -36.71 -32.68 18.95
CA LEU A 716 -35.36 -32.22 19.27
C LEU A 716 -34.85 -31.17 18.29
N THR A 717 -35.41 -31.07 17.07
CA THR A 717 -35.02 -30.02 16.11
C THR A 717 -35.32 -28.61 16.67
N HIS A 718 -36.28 -28.49 17.59
CA HIS A 718 -36.59 -27.25 18.27
C HIS A 718 -35.58 -26.85 19.37
N VAL A 719 -34.68 -27.75 19.81
CA VAL A 719 -33.68 -27.45 20.84
C VAL A 719 -32.77 -26.30 20.40
N ASP A 720 -32.37 -26.30 19.12
CA ASP A 720 -31.55 -25.25 18.54
C ASP A 720 -32.23 -23.89 18.49
N LEU A 721 -33.48 -23.88 18.03
CA LEU A 721 -34.31 -22.68 17.98
C LEU A 721 -34.53 -22.10 19.40
N VAL A 722 -34.79 -22.95 20.40
CA VAL A 722 -34.95 -22.51 21.79
C VAL A 722 -33.63 -21.98 22.36
N ALA A 723 -32.49 -22.57 22.01
CA ALA A 723 -31.18 -22.07 22.42
C ALA A 723 -30.86 -20.70 21.79
N LEU A 724 -31.10 -20.53 20.48
CA LEU A 724 -30.92 -19.26 19.77
C LEU A 724 -31.83 -18.16 20.34
N GLY A 725 -33.11 -18.47 20.57
CA GLY A 725 -34.05 -17.53 21.19
C GLY A 725 -33.70 -17.18 22.63
N ALA A 726 -33.23 -18.15 23.43
CA ALA A 726 -32.73 -17.89 24.77
C ALA A 726 -31.48 -16.99 24.74
N SER A 727 -30.55 -17.22 23.82
CA SER A 727 -29.37 -16.36 23.61
C SER A 727 -29.78 -14.92 23.30
N ALA A 728 -30.73 -14.73 22.37
CA ALA A 728 -31.29 -13.43 22.01
C ALA A 728 -31.90 -12.67 23.21
N LEU A 729 -32.52 -13.39 24.16
CA LEU A 729 -33.20 -12.82 25.33
C LEU A 729 -32.31 -12.61 26.54
N THR A 730 -31.05 -13.07 26.51
CA THR A 730 -30.07 -12.96 27.62
C THR A 730 -29.97 -11.52 28.15
N ASN A 731 -29.92 -10.56 27.23
CA ASN A 731 -29.86 -9.14 27.53
C ASN A 731 -31.26 -8.52 27.59
N GLY A 732 -31.79 -8.39 28.81
CA GLY A 732 -33.07 -7.73 29.10
C GLY A 732 -34.17 -8.66 29.61
N ARG A 733 -34.10 -9.97 29.37
CA ARG A 733 -35.05 -10.99 29.91
C ARG A 733 -34.35 -12.26 30.41
N ARG A 734 -33.25 -12.09 31.15
CA ARG A 734 -32.39 -13.17 31.66
C ARG A 734 -33.16 -14.30 32.37
N ALA A 735 -34.21 -14.00 33.12
CA ALA A 735 -35.01 -15.02 33.80
C ALA A 735 -35.78 -15.94 32.82
N GLN A 736 -36.23 -15.41 31.68
CA GLN A 736 -36.91 -16.19 30.64
C GLN A 736 -35.92 -17.01 29.83
N ALA A 737 -34.79 -16.41 29.43
CA ALA A 737 -33.68 -17.12 28.79
C ALA A 737 -33.21 -18.33 29.63
N ARG A 738 -33.12 -18.16 30.96
CA ARG A 738 -32.82 -19.25 31.91
C ARG A 738 -33.82 -20.39 31.87
N LEU A 739 -35.12 -20.10 31.78
CA LEU A 739 -36.16 -21.14 31.70
C LEU A 739 -36.09 -21.90 30.38
N MET A 740 -35.94 -21.18 29.27
CA MET A 740 -35.85 -21.74 27.92
C MET A 740 -34.63 -22.66 27.78
N VAL A 741 -33.44 -22.19 28.12
CA VAL A 741 -32.22 -22.99 27.99
C VAL A 741 -32.19 -24.19 28.95
N LYS A 742 -32.83 -24.08 30.13
CA LYS A 742 -32.99 -25.23 31.04
C LYS A 742 -33.96 -26.28 30.49
N GLY A 743 -35.00 -25.84 29.77
CA GLY A 743 -35.88 -26.75 29.03
C GLY A 743 -35.15 -27.48 27.90
N ALA A 744 -34.32 -26.76 27.13
CA ALA A 744 -33.47 -27.35 26.09
C ALA A 744 -32.42 -28.32 26.65
N GLU A 745 -31.74 -27.96 27.74
CA GLU A 745 -30.79 -28.84 28.45
C GLU A 745 -31.48 -30.12 28.95
N GLN A 746 -32.68 -29.99 29.54
CA GLN A 746 -33.44 -31.15 30.02
C GLN A 746 -33.89 -32.06 28.87
N ALA A 747 -34.34 -31.50 27.74
CA ALA A 747 -34.72 -32.28 26.56
C ALA A 747 -33.56 -33.11 26.00
N LEU A 748 -32.35 -32.54 25.95
CA LEU A 748 -31.14 -33.27 25.55
C LEU A 748 -30.76 -34.36 26.57
N LEU A 749 -30.84 -34.06 27.87
CA LEU A 749 -30.58 -35.05 28.92
C LEU A 749 -31.56 -36.22 28.85
N ASP A 750 -32.84 -35.94 28.62
CA ASP A 750 -33.89 -36.97 28.46
C ASP A 750 -33.65 -37.81 27.19
N ALA A 751 -33.23 -37.17 26.08
CA ALA A 751 -32.87 -37.85 24.84
C ALA A 751 -31.65 -38.77 24.99
N PHE A 752 -30.62 -38.33 25.72
CA PHE A 752 -29.44 -39.16 26.03
C PHE A 752 -29.75 -40.31 26.98
N ALA A 753 -30.72 -40.15 27.87
CA ALA A 753 -31.11 -41.18 28.84
C ALA A 753 -31.96 -42.30 28.22
N ALA A 754 -32.68 -42.05 27.12
CA ALA A 754 -33.56 -43.00 26.46
C ALA A 754 -33.52 -42.91 24.91
N PRO A 755 -32.36 -43.14 24.26
CA PRO A 755 -32.18 -42.98 22.81
C PRO A 755 -33.06 -43.91 21.95
N GLU A 756 -33.49 -45.04 22.50
CA GLU A 756 -34.45 -45.96 21.88
C GLU A 756 -35.88 -45.43 21.81
N ALA A 757 -36.23 -44.45 22.63
CA ALA A 757 -37.55 -43.81 22.64
C ALA A 757 -37.67 -42.64 21.64
N LEU A 758 -36.56 -42.25 21.00
CA LEU A 758 -36.49 -41.13 20.06
C LEU A 758 -37.16 -41.44 18.73
N SER A 759 -37.79 -40.43 18.14
CA SER A 759 -38.31 -40.51 16.79
C SER A 759 -37.17 -40.66 15.77
N PRO A 760 -37.45 -41.17 14.54
CA PRO A 760 -36.43 -41.23 13.49
C PRO A 760 -35.83 -39.87 13.13
N ALA A 761 -36.61 -38.78 13.22
CA ALA A 761 -36.14 -37.43 12.94
C ALA A 761 -35.18 -36.92 14.04
N ASP A 762 -35.53 -37.13 15.31
CA ASP A 762 -34.69 -36.77 16.45
C ASP A 762 -33.35 -37.52 16.44
N ARG A 763 -33.38 -38.80 16.05
CA ARG A 763 -32.16 -39.60 15.91
C ARG A 763 -31.27 -39.05 14.80
N ALA A 764 -31.85 -38.69 13.66
CA ALA A 764 -31.10 -38.11 12.54
C ALA A 764 -30.49 -36.75 12.92
N HIS A 765 -31.22 -35.89 13.62
CA HIS A 765 -30.72 -34.59 14.11
C HIS A 765 -29.54 -34.79 15.09
N LEU A 766 -29.61 -35.74 16.03
CA LEU A 766 -28.49 -36.05 16.93
C LEU A 766 -27.28 -36.68 16.23
N GLU A 767 -27.46 -37.40 15.12
CA GLU A 767 -26.35 -37.98 14.34
C GLU A 767 -25.65 -36.93 13.45
N LEU A 768 -26.41 -35.94 12.95
CA LEU A 768 -25.93 -34.95 11.98
C LEU A 768 -25.47 -33.63 12.62
N GLU A 769 -26.17 -33.12 13.64
CA GLU A 769 -26.06 -31.71 14.07
C GLU A 769 -25.76 -31.53 15.57
N LEU A 770 -25.52 -32.63 16.30
CA LEU A 770 -25.35 -32.59 17.75
C LEU A 770 -24.20 -31.68 18.21
N SER A 771 -23.10 -31.61 17.46
CA SER A 771 -21.95 -30.76 17.80
C SER A 771 -22.32 -29.27 17.79
N THR A 772 -23.06 -28.82 16.77
CA THR A 772 -23.58 -27.45 16.67
C THR A 772 -24.65 -27.16 17.72
N THR A 773 -25.56 -28.11 17.97
CA THR A 773 -26.62 -27.96 18.97
C THR A 773 -26.08 -27.84 20.38
N LEU A 774 -25.12 -28.71 20.74
CA LEU A 774 -24.44 -28.61 22.03
C LEU A 774 -23.67 -27.31 22.17
N ALA A 775 -22.97 -26.84 21.12
CA ALA A 775 -22.27 -25.57 21.18
C ALA A 775 -23.21 -24.39 21.50
N ARG A 776 -24.37 -24.32 20.84
CA ARG A 776 -25.40 -23.28 21.06
C ARG A 776 -26.01 -23.35 22.47
N VAL A 777 -26.38 -24.55 22.93
CA VAL A 777 -26.95 -24.75 24.28
C VAL A 777 -25.93 -24.42 25.36
N VAL A 778 -24.68 -24.89 25.22
CA VAL A 778 -23.61 -24.63 26.20
C VAL A 778 -23.23 -23.15 26.23
N GLN A 779 -23.15 -22.48 25.08
CA GLN A 779 -22.91 -21.03 25.02
C GLN A 779 -24.00 -20.30 25.80
N THR A 780 -25.26 -20.62 25.53
CA THR A 780 -26.40 -19.96 26.14
C THR A 780 -26.48 -20.25 27.65
N LEU A 781 -26.17 -21.46 28.09
CA LEU A 781 -26.07 -21.82 29.52
C LEU A 781 -25.03 -20.93 30.21
N HIS A 782 -23.86 -20.74 29.59
CA HIS A 782 -22.82 -19.86 30.12
C HIS A 782 -23.25 -18.39 30.12
N ASP A 783 -23.89 -17.92 29.05
CA ASP A 783 -24.38 -16.55 28.93
C ASP A 783 -25.39 -16.18 30.02
N VAL A 784 -26.11 -17.17 30.59
CA VAL A 784 -27.06 -17.00 31.70
C VAL A 784 -26.55 -17.43 33.09
N ASP A 785 -25.24 -17.69 33.22
CA ASP A 785 -24.51 -18.10 34.45
C ASP A 785 -24.74 -19.55 34.92
N PHE A 786 -25.16 -20.46 34.03
CA PHE A 786 -25.21 -21.89 34.31
C PHE A 786 -23.93 -22.62 33.85
N GLY A 787 -23.68 -23.78 34.46
CA GLY A 787 -22.62 -24.70 34.03
C GLY A 787 -23.20 -25.83 33.19
N ALA A 788 -22.49 -26.25 32.15
CA ALA A 788 -22.89 -27.34 31.26
C ALA A 788 -22.27 -28.70 31.62
N LYS A 789 -21.69 -28.85 32.83
CA LYS A 789 -20.93 -30.05 33.21
C LYS A 789 -21.79 -31.32 33.20
N GLU A 790 -23.05 -31.19 33.60
CA GLU A 790 -24.00 -32.30 33.67
C GLU A 790 -24.41 -32.77 32.28
N LEU A 791 -24.78 -31.83 31.39
CA LEU A 791 -25.06 -32.10 29.98
C LEU A 791 -23.87 -32.76 29.25
N LEU A 792 -22.66 -32.20 29.39
CA LEU A 792 -21.47 -32.74 28.72
C LEU A 792 -21.03 -34.10 29.25
N ALA A 793 -21.36 -34.44 30.50
CA ALA A 793 -21.05 -35.74 31.09
C ALA A 793 -22.07 -36.83 30.71
N ALA A 794 -23.27 -36.43 30.25
CA ALA A 794 -24.37 -37.32 29.91
C ALA A 794 -24.33 -37.79 28.43
N ILE A 795 -23.43 -37.26 27.60
CA ILE A 795 -23.32 -37.61 26.18
C ILE A 795 -22.91 -39.09 26.02
N PRO A 796 -23.68 -39.92 25.31
CA PRO A 796 -23.32 -41.31 25.02
C PRO A 796 -22.02 -41.42 24.20
N ALA A 797 -21.26 -42.50 24.39
CA ALA A 797 -19.98 -42.70 23.69
C ALA A 797 -20.17 -42.79 22.16
N GLU A 798 -21.32 -43.31 21.74
CA GLU A 798 -21.72 -43.50 20.35
C GLU A 798 -22.04 -42.17 19.62
N LEU A 799 -22.34 -41.11 20.37
CA LEU A 799 -22.64 -39.75 19.88
C LEU A 799 -21.52 -38.75 20.21
N SER A 800 -20.36 -39.24 20.67
CA SER A 800 -19.21 -38.38 20.99
C SER A 800 -18.55 -37.79 19.74
N ARG A 801 -18.76 -38.41 18.58
CA ARG A 801 -18.31 -37.95 17.27
C ARG A 801 -19.49 -37.86 16.31
N ASP A 802 -19.62 -36.75 15.61
CA ASP A 802 -20.64 -36.58 14.57
C ASP A 802 -20.21 -37.21 13.22
N THR A 803 -21.08 -37.12 12.21
CA THR A 803 -20.81 -37.63 10.86
C THR A 803 -19.62 -36.99 10.15
N LEU A 804 -19.08 -35.87 10.67
CA LEU A 804 -17.89 -35.18 10.20
C LEU A 804 -16.62 -35.58 11.00
N ASP A 805 -16.72 -36.60 11.86
CA ASP A 805 -15.68 -37.08 12.79
C ASP A 805 -15.23 -36.01 13.82
N GLU A 806 -16.06 -34.98 14.06
CA GLU A 806 -15.76 -33.93 15.03
C GLU A 806 -16.18 -34.34 16.45
N ASP A 807 -15.33 -34.06 17.45
CA ASP A 807 -15.64 -34.34 18.86
C ASP A 807 -16.62 -33.29 19.42
N ALA A 808 -17.86 -33.71 19.64
CA ALA A 808 -18.94 -32.85 20.12
C ALA A 808 -18.66 -32.28 21.53
N GLN A 809 -17.91 -33.00 22.38
CA GLN A 809 -17.51 -32.51 23.69
C GLN A 809 -16.40 -31.45 23.59
N GLU A 810 -15.44 -31.63 22.68
CA GLU A 810 -14.36 -30.67 22.45
C GLU A 810 -14.89 -29.35 21.88
N GLN A 811 -15.75 -29.45 20.86
CA GLN A 811 -16.52 -28.33 20.29
C GLN A 811 -17.24 -27.55 21.40
N ALA A 812 -18.09 -28.21 22.19
CA ALA A 812 -18.87 -27.55 23.23
C ALA A 812 -18.02 -26.99 24.40
N ARG A 813 -16.86 -27.58 24.72
CA ARG A 813 -15.92 -27.05 25.73
C ARG A 813 -15.16 -25.81 25.25
N SER A 814 -14.91 -25.70 23.94
CA SER A 814 -14.21 -24.56 23.32
C SER A 814 -15.01 -23.25 23.38
N VAL A 815 -16.32 -23.34 23.62
CA VAL A 815 -17.30 -22.25 23.60
C VAL A 815 -17.01 -21.13 24.62
N LYS A 816 -16.24 -21.39 25.68
CA LYS A 816 -15.91 -20.35 26.68
C LYS A 816 -14.96 -19.24 26.18
N GLY A 817 -14.51 -19.32 24.93
CA GLY A 817 -13.77 -18.26 24.22
C GLY A 817 -14.53 -17.61 23.05
N ARG A 818 -15.74 -18.08 22.69
CA ARG A 818 -16.47 -17.66 21.48
C ARG A 818 -17.58 -16.66 21.78
N SER A 819 -17.24 -15.48 22.30
CA SER A 819 -18.13 -14.33 22.15
C SER A 819 -17.87 -13.75 20.75
N THR A 820 -18.81 -13.98 19.82
CA THR A 820 -18.82 -13.45 18.44
C THR A 820 -17.56 -13.72 17.61
N ASP A 821 -17.23 -14.98 17.36
CA ASP A 821 -16.21 -15.38 16.36
C ASP A 821 -16.41 -16.87 15.97
N THR A 822 -17.51 -17.17 15.28
CA THR A 822 -17.71 -18.46 14.60
C THR A 822 -17.45 -18.31 13.10
N SER A 823 -16.21 -17.91 12.78
CA SER A 823 -15.44 -18.30 11.59
C SER A 823 -13.95 -18.31 12.01
N SER A 824 -13.56 -19.31 12.80
CA SER A 824 -12.16 -19.41 13.28
C SER A 824 -11.65 -20.85 13.43
N LYS A 825 -12.32 -21.83 12.81
CA LYS A 825 -11.68 -23.13 12.51
C LYS A 825 -10.89 -22.96 11.21
N GLY A 826 -9.69 -22.41 11.36
CA GLY A 826 -8.83 -21.96 10.27
C GLY A 826 -8.12 -20.63 10.55
N ARG A 827 -8.35 -20.01 11.72
CA ARG A 827 -7.55 -18.86 12.18
C ARG A 827 -6.15 -19.37 12.47
N ALA A 828 -5.30 -19.41 11.45
CA ALA A 828 -3.96 -18.90 11.63
C ALA A 828 -4.17 -17.45 12.07
N GLU A 829 -4.34 -17.21 13.37
CA GLU A 829 -3.97 -15.91 13.92
C GLU A 829 -2.59 -15.66 13.34
N VAL A 830 -2.50 -14.75 12.37
CA VAL A 830 -1.23 -14.25 11.88
C VAL A 830 -0.65 -13.58 13.10
N ALA A 831 0.09 -14.35 13.88
CA ALA A 831 0.76 -13.88 15.07
C ALA A 831 1.61 -12.72 14.57
N VAL A 832 1.17 -11.50 14.88
CA VAL A 832 1.86 -10.27 14.49
C VAL A 832 3.31 -10.50 14.84
N SER A 833 4.18 -10.48 13.83
CA SER A 833 5.57 -10.86 14.05
C SER A 833 6.10 -9.99 15.18
N PRO A 834 6.68 -10.57 16.25
CA PRO A 834 7.18 -9.79 17.40
C PRO A 834 8.23 -8.75 16.97
N GLU A 835 8.85 -8.97 15.82
CA GLU A 835 9.68 -7.99 15.13
C GLU A 835 8.92 -6.71 14.71
N PHE A 836 7.73 -6.82 14.11
CA PHE A 836 6.95 -5.66 13.65
C PHE A 836 6.39 -4.83 14.81
N VAL A 837 6.00 -5.48 15.90
CA VAL A 837 5.60 -4.78 17.14
C VAL A 837 6.76 -3.95 17.69
N GLY A 838 7.97 -4.52 17.74
CA GLY A 838 9.17 -3.79 18.18
C GLY A 838 9.55 -2.63 17.26
N ILE A 839 9.33 -2.75 15.94
CA ILE A 839 9.56 -1.67 14.98
C ILE A 839 8.57 -0.53 15.20
N GLU A 840 7.30 -0.83 15.43
CA GLU A 840 6.27 0.16 15.73
C GLU A 840 6.58 0.95 17.00
N GLU A 841 6.92 0.27 18.09
CA GLU A 841 7.30 0.92 19.35
C GLU A 841 8.51 1.84 19.18
N GLU A 842 9.52 1.41 18.40
CA GLU A 842 10.69 2.22 18.07
C GLU A 842 10.38 3.37 17.09
N LEU A 843 9.41 3.23 16.18
CA LEU A 843 8.94 4.34 15.35
C LEU A 843 8.28 5.43 16.20
N ALA A 844 7.54 5.05 17.24
CA ALA A 844 6.94 5.99 18.18
C ALA A 844 7.96 6.64 19.14
N ALA A 845 8.91 5.85 19.67
CA ALA A 845 9.87 6.32 20.67
C ALA A 845 11.13 6.99 20.06
N HIS A 846 11.66 6.42 18.97
CA HIS A 846 12.90 6.86 18.31
C HIS A 846 12.78 6.76 16.77
N PRO A 847 12.06 7.68 16.11
CA PRO A 847 11.65 7.56 14.70
C PRO A 847 12.77 7.23 13.71
N VAL A 848 13.99 7.75 13.92
CA VAL A 848 15.14 7.47 13.04
C VAL A 848 15.59 6.01 13.15
N ARG A 849 15.60 5.46 14.36
CA ARG A 849 15.94 4.05 14.61
C ARG A 849 14.82 3.14 14.10
N GLY A 850 13.56 3.47 14.38
CA GLY A 850 12.41 2.74 13.85
C GLY A 850 12.43 2.66 12.31
N ARG A 851 12.71 3.78 11.62
CA ARG A 851 12.87 3.81 10.16
C ARG A 851 13.99 2.91 9.65
N HIS A 852 15.11 2.85 10.36
CA HIS A 852 16.22 1.98 10.00
C HIS A 852 15.85 0.50 10.14
N LEU A 853 15.22 0.12 11.25
CA LEU A 853 14.76 -1.24 11.48
C LEU A 853 13.68 -1.66 10.48
N LEU A 854 12.76 -0.74 10.13
CA LEU A 854 11.77 -0.94 9.07
C LEU A 854 12.44 -1.22 7.72
N ALA A 855 13.44 -0.43 7.34
CA ALA A 855 14.18 -0.64 6.10
C ALA A 855 14.93 -1.99 6.07
N GLU A 856 15.52 -2.41 7.19
CA GLU A 856 16.18 -3.72 7.31
C GLU A 856 15.20 -4.89 7.28
N ALA A 857 14.03 -4.75 7.91
CA ALA A 857 12.97 -5.75 7.83
C ALA A 857 12.39 -5.88 6.42
N PHE A 858 12.17 -4.74 5.76
CA PHE A 858 11.69 -4.70 4.38
C PHE A 858 12.71 -5.31 3.40
N ALA A 859 13.99 -4.91 3.48
CA ALA A 859 15.05 -5.45 2.64
C ALA A 859 15.27 -6.95 2.85
N ARG A 860 15.10 -7.44 4.08
CA ARG A 860 15.10 -8.89 4.34
C ARG A 860 13.91 -9.54 3.66
N TRP A 861 12.69 -9.06 3.85
CA TRP A 861 11.52 -9.62 3.17
C TRP A 861 11.69 -9.64 1.65
N GLU A 862 12.14 -8.53 1.04
CA GLU A 862 12.46 -8.47 -0.40
C GLU A 862 13.53 -9.49 -0.79
N GLY A 863 14.56 -9.71 0.03
CA GLY A 863 15.57 -10.72 -0.22
C GLY A 863 15.05 -12.18 -0.22
N HIS A 864 13.85 -12.43 0.31
CA HIS A 864 13.17 -13.74 0.27
C HIS A 864 12.21 -13.90 -0.91
N SER A 865 12.08 -12.89 -1.79
CA SER A 865 11.26 -13.00 -3.00
C SER A 865 11.72 -14.17 -3.86
N SER A 866 10.88 -15.20 -4.02
CA SER A 866 11.20 -16.32 -4.89
C SER A 866 11.16 -15.91 -6.36
N VAL A 867 11.96 -16.57 -7.20
CA VAL A 867 11.80 -16.52 -8.66
C VAL A 867 10.38 -16.96 -9.01
N SER A 868 9.68 -16.12 -9.77
CA SER A 868 8.32 -16.40 -10.24
C SER A 868 8.28 -17.73 -10.98
N GLY A 869 7.60 -18.73 -10.40
CA GLY A 869 7.34 -20.00 -11.06
C GLY A 869 6.26 -19.82 -12.13
N THR A 870 6.41 -20.46 -13.29
CA THR A 870 5.37 -20.51 -14.34
C THR A 870 4.20 -21.44 -13.98
N GLN A 871 4.11 -21.88 -12.72
CA GLN A 871 3.10 -22.83 -12.24
C GLN A 871 1.68 -22.27 -12.46
N GLY A 872 0.82 -23.09 -13.07
CA GLY A 872 -0.60 -22.79 -13.31
C GLY A 872 -0.93 -22.07 -14.62
N TRP A 873 -0.07 -21.18 -15.13
CA TRP A 873 -0.33 -20.42 -16.37
C TRP A 873 0.64 -20.72 -17.52
N GLY A 874 1.84 -21.23 -17.23
CA GLY A 874 2.89 -21.47 -18.24
C GLY A 874 2.48 -22.47 -19.32
N LEU A 875 1.91 -23.62 -18.93
CA LEU A 875 1.43 -24.64 -19.88
C LEU A 875 0.24 -24.15 -20.74
N PRO A 876 -0.84 -23.57 -20.16
CA PRO A 876 -1.92 -22.99 -20.96
C PRO A 876 -1.46 -21.89 -21.92
N LEU A 877 -0.53 -21.02 -21.50
CA LEU A 877 0.02 -19.97 -22.36
C LEU A 877 0.88 -20.56 -23.49
N ALA A 878 1.74 -21.54 -23.18
CA ALA A 878 2.55 -22.22 -24.19
C ALA A 878 1.69 -22.92 -25.25
N HIS A 879 0.60 -23.57 -24.85
CA HIS A 879 -0.37 -24.14 -25.78
C HIS A 879 -0.99 -23.05 -26.67
N ALA A 880 -1.47 -21.94 -26.09
CA ALA A 880 -2.07 -20.83 -26.85
C ALA A 880 -1.07 -20.19 -27.83
N LEU A 881 0.19 -20.00 -27.43
CA LEU A 881 1.26 -19.50 -28.30
C LEU A 881 1.54 -20.45 -29.45
N ALA A 882 1.60 -21.76 -29.19
CA ALA A 882 1.80 -22.77 -30.21
C ALA A 882 0.66 -22.76 -31.24
N VAL A 883 -0.61 -22.67 -30.80
CA VAL A 883 -1.77 -22.49 -31.69
C VAL A 883 -1.61 -21.24 -32.56
N GLY A 884 -1.19 -20.12 -31.96
CA GLY A 884 -1.14 -18.82 -32.63
C GLY A 884 0.06 -18.52 -33.53
N GLY A 885 1.11 -19.34 -33.56
CA GLY A 885 2.29 -19.08 -34.41
C GLY A 885 3.64 -19.12 -33.72
N TYR A 886 3.66 -19.13 -32.40
CA TYR A 886 4.82 -18.73 -31.59
C TYR A 886 5.37 -19.92 -30.80
N ALA A 887 5.65 -21.04 -31.49
CA ALA A 887 6.04 -22.28 -30.82
C ALA A 887 7.46 -22.23 -30.22
N GLU A 888 8.36 -21.41 -30.77
CA GLU A 888 9.68 -21.17 -30.18
C GLU A 888 9.58 -20.41 -28.85
N GLU A 889 8.73 -19.39 -28.79
CA GLU A 889 8.37 -18.69 -27.56
C GLU A 889 7.71 -19.65 -26.56
N ALA A 890 6.78 -20.49 -27.01
CA ALA A 890 6.10 -21.47 -26.17
C ALA A 890 7.08 -22.41 -25.46
N VAL A 891 8.07 -22.96 -26.18
CA VAL A 891 9.11 -23.80 -25.57
C VAL A 891 10.00 -23.03 -24.60
N ARG A 892 10.32 -21.77 -24.90
CA ARG A 892 11.08 -20.92 -23.97
C ARG A 892 10.31 -20.64 -22.67
N ILE A 893 8.99 -20.45 -22.74
CA ILE A 893 8.15 -20.20 -21.55
C ILE A 893 8.07 -21.41 -20.63
N VAL A 894 7.90 -22.63 -21.18
CA VAL A 894 7.92 -23.83 -20.34
C VAL A 894 9.33 -24.18 -19.86
N GLY A 895 10.35 -23.59 -20.50
CA GLY A 895 11.75 -23.68 -20.10
C GLY A 895 12.33 -25.08 -20.31
N ARG A 896 13.40 -25.39 -19.57
CA ARG A 896 13.97 -26.75 -19.47
C ARG A 896 13.69 -27.28 -18.06
N PRO A 897 12.56 -27.97 -17.84
CA PRO A 897 12.29 -28.59 -16.55
C PRO A 897 13.43 -29.52 -16.15
N SER A 898 13.73 -29.57 -14.85
CA SER A 898 14.71 -30.51 -14.30
C SER A 898 14.25 -31.96 -14.42
N ASP A 899 12.92 -32.18 -14.48
CA ASP A 899 12.30 -33.48 -14.66
C ASP A 899 12.06 -33.79 -16.16
N SER A 900 12.47 -35.00 -16.56
CA SER A 900 12.31 -35.50 -17.94
C SER A 900 10.85 -35.74 -18.29
N ALA A 901 10.01 -36.12 -17.32
CA ALA A 901 8.58 -36.37 -17.52
C ALA A 901 7.81 -35.05 -17.75
N GLU A 902 8.02 -34.06 -16.88
CA GLU A 902 7.50 -32.70 -17.07
C GLU A 902 7.91 -32.10 -18.42
N ARG A 903 9.19 -32.24 -18.79
CA ARG A 903 9.71 -31.75 -20.07
C ARG A 903 9.05 -32.43 -21.27
N ALA A 904 8.91 -33.75 -21.24
CA ALA A 904 8.31 -34.49 -22.34
C ALA A 904 6.82 -34.13 -22.51
N GLY A 905 6.05 -34.07 -21.43
CA GLY A 905 4.64 -33.70 -21.53
C GLY A 905 4.45 -32.23 -21.94
N ALA A 906 5.32 -31.31 -21.50
CA ALA A 906 5.29 -29.92 -21.95
C ALA A 906 5.51 -29.79 -23.46
N LEU A 907 6.51 -30.49 -24.01
CA LEU A 907 6.77 -30.52 -25.45
C LEU A 907 5.61 -31.16 -26.22
N ALA A 908 4.98 -32.20 -25.66
CA ALA A 908 3.78 -32.81 -26.25
C ALA A 908 2.61 -31.80 -26.29
N VAL A 909 2.39 -31.00 -25.25
CA VAL A 909 1.38 -29.92 -25.24
C VAL A 909 1.67 -28.87 -26.31
N VAL A 910 2.93 -28.46 -26.48
CA VAL A 910 3.34 -27.55 -27.57
C VAL A 910 3.06 -28.16 -28.94
N ALA A 911 3.36 -29.45 -29.13
CA ALA A 911 3.07 -30.17 -30.37
C ALA A 911 1.56 -30.22 -30.68
N LEU A 912 0.72 -30.50 -29.67
CA LEU A 912 -0.74 -30.49 -29.80
C LEU A 912 -1.26 -29.11 -30.18
N GLY A 913 -0.72 -28.04 -29.58
CA GLY A 913 -1.06 -26.66 -29.94
C GLY A 913 -0.66 -26.32 -31.38
N CYS A 914 0.54 -26.72 -31.83
CA CYS A 914 0.96 -26.54 -33.22
C CYS A 914 0.03 -27.26 -34.21
N ALA A 915 -0.41 -28.48 -33.87
CA ALA A 915 -1.34 -29.24 -34.69
C ALA A 915 -2.73 -28.58 -34.77
N ALA A 916 -3.25 -28.10 -33.64
CA ALA A 916 -4.52 -27.36 -33.59
C ALA A 916 -4.45 -26.03 -34.38
N GLY A 917 -3.28 -25.39 -34.44
CA GLY A 917 -3.00 -24.22 -35.28
C GLY A 917 -2.71 -24.53 -36.76
N GLY A 918 -2.80 -25.80 -37.18
CA GLY A 918 -2.56 -26.21 -38.57
C GLY A 918 -1.09 -26.28 -39.00
N ARG A 919 -0.13 -26.24 -38.06
CA ARG A 919 1.32 -26.29 -38.33
C ARG A 919 1.89 -27.69 -38.11
N GLY A 920 1.52 -28.63 -38.98
CA GLY A 920 1.90 -30.04 -38.87
C GLY A 920 3.41 -30.32 -38.81
N GLY A 921 4.24 -29.52 -39.51
CA GLY A 921 5.70 -29.68 -39.48
C GLY A 921 6.33 -29.34 -38.12
N GLU A 922 5.88 -28.25 -37.48
CA GLU A 922 6.29 -27.91 -36.10
C GLU A 922 5.74 -28.91 -35.09
N ALA A 923 4.48 -29.34 -35.28
CA ALA A 923 3.86 -30.35 -34.43
C ALA A 923 4.66 -31.66 -34.42
N LEU A 924 5.09 -32.14 -35.61
CA LEU A 924 5.92 -33.34 -35.72
C LEU A 924 7.27 -33.16 -35.02
N ARG A 925 7.96 -32.05 -35.26
CA ARG A 925 9.27 -31.77 -34.64
C ARG A 925 9.19 -31.80 -33.12
N TYR A 926 8.20 -31.11 -32.53
CA TYR A 926 8.06 -31.08 -31.08
C TYR A 926 7.58 -32.42 -30.49
N ALA A 927 6.81 -33.22 -31.25
CA ALA A 927 6.47 -34.58 -30.86
C ALA A 927 7.72 -35.49 -30.83
N GLU A 928 8.64 -35.35 -31.79
CA GLU A 928 9.93 -36.05 -31.79
C GLU A 928 10.83 -35.63 -30.61
N GLU A 929 10.89 -34.33 -30.29
CA GLU A 929 11.63 -33.84 -29.12
C GLU A 929 11.01 -34.32 -27.80
N ALA A 930 9.68 -34.39 -27.71
CA ALA A 930 8.96 -34.95 -26.57
C ALA A 930 9.26 -36.45 -26.40
N ALA A 931 9.24 -37.21 -27.50
CA ALA A 931 9.61 -38.62 -27.53
C ALA A 931 11.05 -38.86 -27.09
N TRP A 932 11.98 -38.00 -27.53
CA TRP A 932 13.38 -38.07 -27.12
C TRP A 932 13.54 -37.84 -25.61
N ALA A 933 12.82 -36.86 -25.05
CA ALA A 933 12.80 -36.60 -23.60
C ALA A 933 12.13 -37.73 -22.79
N ALA A 934 11.19 -38.48 -23.40
CA ALA A 934 10.48 -39.59 -22.76
C ALA A 934 11.08 -40.99 -23.02
N ARG A 935 12.19 -41.12 -23.75
CA ARG A 935 12.71 -42.42 -24.23
C ARG A 935 12.93 -43.46 -23.13
N ASP A 936 13.34 -43.00 -21.94
CA ASP A 936 13.68 -43.84 -20.79
C ASP A 936 12.52 -43.89 -19.75
N LEU A 937 11.39 -43.22 -20.04
CA LEU A 937 10.24 -43.13 -19.16
C LEU A 937 9.24 -44.27 -19.40
N ALA A 938 8.80 -44.89 -18.31
CA ALA A 938 7.77 -45.91 -18.31
C ALA A 938 6.37 -45.38 -17.93
N ASP A 939 6.23 -44.08 -17.66
CA ASP A 939 4.96 -43.47 -17.24
C ASP A 939 3.91 -43.53 -18.39
N PRO A 940 2.81 -44.29 -18.21
CA PRO A 940 1.77 -44.39 -19.23
C PRO A 940 1.06 -43.07 -19.56
N ALA A 941 1.03 -42.11 -18.62
CA ALA A 941 0.40 -40.81 -18.84
C ALA A 941 1.20 -39.98 -19.85
N VAL A 942 2.50 -39.79 -19.61
CA VAL A 942 3.41 -39.05 -20.50
C VAL A 942 3.57 -39.75 -21.85
N ARG A 943 3.71 -41.09 -21.87
CA ARG A 943 3.75 -41.84 -23.12
C ARG A 943 2.48 -41.66 -23.95
N GLY A 944 1.32 -41.66 -23.29
CA GLY A 944 0.03 -41.41 -23.93
C GLY A 944 -0.07 -40.02 -24.57
N LEU A 945 0.46 -38.98 -23.91
CA LEU A 945 0.52 -37.62 -24.46
C LEU A 945 1.45 -37.52 -25.67
N VAL A 946 2.63 -38.16 -25.63
CA VAL A 946 3.56 -38.23 -26.76
C VAL A 946 2.91 -38.94 -27.96
N GLY A 947 2.23 -40.07 -27.70
CA GLY A 947 1.47 -40.78 -28.74
C GLY A 947 0.37 -39.92 -29.35
N GLN A 948 -0.36 -39.16 -28.51
CA GLN A 948 -1.39 -38.23 -28.97
C GLN A 948 -0.79 -37.10 -29.82
N ALA A 949 0.36 -36.55 -29.43
CA ALA A 949 1.05 -35.52 -30.21
C ALA A 949 1.43 -36.03 -31.61
N PHE A 950 1.98 -37.25 -31.72
CA PHE A 950 2.26 -37.88 -33.02
C PHE A 950 0.99 -38.10 -33.85
N ALA A 951 -0.13 -38.49 -33.21
CA ALA A 951 -1.40 -38.69 -33.89
C ALA A 951 -1.88 -37.41 -34.57
N HIS A 952 -1.91 -36.31 -33.82
CA HIS A 952 -2.32 -34.99 -34.32
C HIS A 952 -1.32 -34.38 -35.32
N ALA A 953 -0.07 -34.82 -35.32
CA ALA A 953 0.95 -34.47 -36.31
C ALA A 953 0.90 -35.34 -37.59
N GLY A 954 0.04 -36.37 -37.64
CA GLY A 954 -0.11 -37.27 -38.80
C GLY A 954 0.88 -38.44 -38.84
N ALA A 955 1.66 -38.67 -37.79
CA ALA A 955 2.65 -39.75 -37.70
C ALA A 955 2.06 -41.05 -37.12
N ALA A 956 1.21 -41.73 -37.89
CA ALA A 956 0.41 -42.86 -37.41
C ALA A 956 1.21 -44.01 -36.78
N GLY A 957 2.34 -44.40 -37.36
CA GLY A 957 3.17 -45.49 -36.83
C GLY A 957 3.75 -45.18 -35.45
N ALA A 958 4.30 -43.98 -35.27
CA ALA A 958 4.83 -43.51 -33.99
C ALA A 958 3.72 -43.32 -32.95
N ALA A 959 2.55 -42.82 -33.37
CA ALA A 959 1.39 -42.67 -32.50
C ALA A 959 0.94 -44.00 -31.89
N GLU A 960 0.82 -45.06 -32.72
CA GLU A 960 0.45 -46.40 -32.25
C GLU A 960 1.52 -47.01 -31.33
N GLU A 961 2.80 -46.82 -31.65
CA GLU A 961 3.92 -47.31 -30.83
C GLU A 961 3.94 -46.67 -29.43
N TRP A 962 3.80 -45.35 -29.34
CA TRP A 962 3.83 -44.63 -28.07
C TRP A 962 2.56 -44.83 -27.24
N ALA A 963 1.42 -45.11 -27.89
CA ALA A 963 0.18 -45.52 -27.25
C ALA A 963 0.15 -47.02 -26.84
N SER A 964 1.17 -47.79 -27.23
CA SER A 964 1.28 -49.21 -26.90
C SER A 964 1.90 -49.41 -25.51
N GLY A 965 1.44 -50.45 -24.81
CA GLY A 965 1.87 -50.77 -23.45
C GLY A 965 0.79 -51.54 -22.69
N ASP A 966 1.22 -52.38 -21.74
CA ASP A 966 0.34 -53.07 -20.81
C ASP A 966 0.42 -52.39 -19.43
N GLY A 967 -0.69 -51.79 -18.99
CA GLY A 967 -0.78 -51.22 -17.65
C GLY A 967 -0.59 -52.32 -16.60
N ARG A 968 0.34 -52.11 -15.67
CA ARG A 968 0.67 -53.06 -14.60
C ARG A 968 -0.39 -53.04 -13.51
N THR A 969 -1.01 -51.89 -13.29
CA THR A 969 -2.11 -51.67 -12.34
C THR A 969 -3.43 -51.38 -13.05
N GLY A 970 -4.56 -51.45 -12.33
CA GLY A 970 -5.87 -51.09 -12.86
C GLY A 970 -5.94 -49.64 -13.35
N LYS A 971 -5.35 -48.69 -12.59
CA LYS A 971 -5.28 -47.26 -12.95
C LYS A 971 -4.42 -47.03 -14.20
N GLU A 972 -3.27 -47.69 -14.30
CA GLU A 972 -2.41 -47.59 -15.49
C GLU A 972 -3.10 -48.16 -16.73
N ARG A 973 -3.84 -49.27 -16.61
CA ARG A 973 -4.62 -49.80 -17.74
C ARG A 973 -5.68 -48.81 -18.18
N GLU A 974 -6.40 -48.20 -17.25
CA GLU A 974 -7.39 -47.17 -17.57
C GLU A 974 -6.76 -45.97 -18.29
N GLN A 975 -5.59 -45.53 -17.83
CA GLN A 975 -4.82 -44.46 -18.47
C GLN A 975 -4.36 -44.82 -19.89
N VAL A 976 -3.88 -46.04 -20.11
CA VAL A 976 -3.51 -46.54 -21.46
C VAL A 976 -4.72 -46.55 -22.40
N GLU A 977 -5.88 -46.98 -21.91
CA GLU A 977 -7.10 -47.00 -22.72
C GLU A 977 -7.60 -45.59 -23.05
N ARG A 978 -7.48 -44.63 -22.12
CA ARG A 978 -7.73 -43.20 -22.40
C ARG A 978 -6.78 -42.64 -23.45
N ALA A 979 -5.49 -42.95 -23.34
CA ALA A 979 -4.49 -42.54 -24.31
C ALA A 979 -4.77 -43.09 -25.72
N ARG A 980 -5.16 -44.36 -25.84
CA ARG A 980 -5.57 -44.97 -27.11
C ARG A 980 -6.78 -44.29 -27.73
N ALA A 981 -7.78 -43.93 -26.92
CA ALA A 981 -8.93 -43.17 -27.40
C ALA A 981 -8.51 -41.79 -27.92
N ALA A 982 -7.68 -41.05 -27.17
CA ALA A 982 -7.17 -39.74 -27.58
C ALA A 982 -6.31 -39.81 -28.87
N VAL A 983 -5.50 -40.86 -29.02
CA VAL A 983 -4.72 -41.14 -30.24
C VAL A 983 -5.64 -41.43 -31.42
N ALA A 984 -6.70 -42.24 -31.23
CA ALA A 984 -7.66 -42.50 -32.29
C ALA A 984 -8.35 -41.22 -32.78
N VAL A 985 -8.69 -40.29 -31.87
CA VAL A 985 -9.22 -38.95 -32.23
C VAL A 985 -8.23 -38.20 -33.11
N GLY A 986 -6.96 -38.12 -32.69
CA GLY A 986 -5.91 -37.41 -33.45
C GLY A 986 -5.61 -38.03 -34.82
N LEU A 987 -5.73 -39.35 -34.96
CA LEU A 987 -5.51 -40.06 -36.22
C LEU A 987 -6.67 -39.92 -37.21
N GLY A 988 -7.89 -39.59 -36.75
CA GLY A 988 -9.08 -39.52 -37.61
C GLY A 988 -8.88 -38.76 -38.92
N PRO A 989 -8.34 -37.51 -38.90
CA PRO A 989 -8.11 -36.72 -40.11
C PRO A 989 -7.03 -37.25 -41.06
N TYR A 990 -6.05 -38.03 -40.57
CA TYR A 990 -4.86 -38.41 -41.33
C TYR A 990 -4.78 -39.90 -41.69
N ALA A 991 -5.33 -40.76 -40.83
CA ALA A 991 -5.31 -42.21 -40.91
C ALA A 991 -6.62 -42.80 -40.35
N PRO A 992 -7.77 -42.56 -41.02
CA PRO A 992 -9.10 -42.96 -40.52
C PRO A 992 -9.23 -44.48 -40.33
N GLU A 993 -8.53 -45.28 -41.14
CA GLU A 993 -8.50 -46.74 -40.99
C GLU A 993 -7.79 -47.19 -39.70
N ALA A 994 -6.72 -46.48 -39.30
CA ALA A 994 -6.02 -46.74 -38.04
C ALA A 994 -6.88 -46.34 -36.85
N ALA A 995 -7.53 -45.16 -36.90
CA ALA A 995 -8.48 -44.72 -35.90
C ALA A 995 -9.64 -45.74 -35.72
N ALA A 996 -10.26 -46.18 -36.81
CA ALA A 996 -11.33 -47.17 -36.79
C ALA A 996 -10.89 -48.52 -36.19
N ARG A 997 -9.66 -48.95 -36.46
CA ARG A 997 -9.08 -50.18 -35.88
C ARG A 997 -8.94 -50.07 -34.36
N ILE A 998 -8.42 -48.95 -33.86
CA ILE A 998 -8.30 -48.68 -32.43
C ILE A 998 -9.67 -48.64 -31.77
N VAL A 999 -10.64 -47.93 -32.38
CA VAL A 999 -12.03 -47.86 -31.89
C VAL A 999 -12.65 -49.25 -31.78
N GLY A 1000 -12.52 -50.10 -32.82
CA GLY A 1000 -13.03 -51.46 -32.81
C GLY A 1000 -12.43 -52.34 -31.69
N GLN A 1001 -11.11 -52.25 -31.47
CA GLN A 1001 -10.45 -52.98 -30.38
C GLN A 1001 -10.93 -52.52 -28.99
N GLN A 1002 -11.12 -51.21 -28.81
CA GLN A 1002 -11.60 -50.63 -27.57
C GLN A 1002 -13.07 -51.01 -27.27
N LEU A 1003 -13.92 -51.07 -28.30
CA LEU A 1003 -15.33 -51.47 -28.17
C LEU A 1003 -15.49 -52.92 -27.70
N LEU A 1004 -14.60 -53.84 -28.09
CA LEU A 1004 -14.58 -55.22 -27.58
C LEU A 1004 -14.36 -55.27 -26.06
N GLY A 1005 -13.54 -54.36 -25.51
CA GLY A 1005 -13.31 -54.21 -24.08
C GLY A 1005 -14.52 -53.65 -23.33
N VAL A 1006 -15.18 -52.64 -23.91
CA VAL A 1006 -16.41 -52.03 -23.36
C VAL A 1006 -17.59 -53.01 -23.38
N GLY A 1007 -17.76 -53.77 -24.46
CA GLY A 1007 -18.81 -54.78 -24.60
C GLY A 1007 -18.74 -55.90 -23.55
N ARG A 1008 -17.52 -56.28 -23.14
CA ARG A 1008 -17.31 -57.25 -22.04
C ARG A 1008 -17.66 -56.66 -20.66
N ALA A 1009 -17.48 -55.35 -20.47
CA ALA A 1009 -17.74 -54.67 -19.21
C ALA A 1009 -19.22 -54.32 -18.97
N ARG A 1010 -20.04 -54.25 -20.03
CA ARG A 1010 -21.51 -54.03 -19.98
C ARG A 1010 -22.27 -55.07 -19.13
N LEU A 1011 -21.67 -56.23 -18.88
CA LEU A 1011 -22.27 -57.33 -18.12
C LEU A 1011 -22.14 -57.16 -16.59
N VAL A 1012 -21.56 -56.05 -16.12
CA VAL A 1012 -21.26 -55.81 -14.69
C VAL A 1012 -21.89 -54.48 -14.24
N PRO A 1013 -22.50 -54.39 -13.04
CA PRO A 1013 -23.00 -53.13 -12.47
C PRO A 1013 -21.89 -52.05 -12.37
N GLY A 1014 -22.26 -50.78 -12.59
CA GLY A 1014 -21.33 -49.63 -12.57
C GLY A 1014 -20.78 -49.22 -13.94
N GLY A 1015 -21.59 -49.34 -15.01
CA GLY A 1015 -21.20 -49.02 -16.39
C GLY A 1015 -20.78 -47.55 -16.62
N GLU A 1016 -21.26 -46.62 -15.80
CA GLU A 1016 -21.00 -45.18 -15.85
C GLU A 1016 -19.49 -44.83 -15.82
N ARG A 1017 -18.67 -45.67 -15.17
CA ARG A 1017 -17.19 -45.54 -15.17
C ARG A 1017 -16.56 -45.61 -16.57
N HIS A 1018 -17.28 -46.11 -17.56
CA HIS A 1018 -16.83 -46.18 -18.96
C HIS A 1018 -17.29 -45.00 -19.81
N LEU A 1019 -18.04 -44.05 -19.25
CA LEU A 1019 -18.55 -42.88 -19.95
C LEU A 1019 -17.42 -42.04 -20.61
N PRO A 1020 -16.32 -41.67 -19.92
CA PRO A 1020 -15.25 -40.89 -20.56
C PRO A 1020 -14.60 -41.60 -21.76
N ARG A 1021 -14.51 -42.94 -21.67
CA ARG A 1021 -13.98 -43.77 -22.74
C ARG A 1021 -14.91 -43.77 -23.95
N ILE A 1022 -16.22 -43.94 -23.75
CA ILE A 1022 -17.20 -43.93 -24.85
C ILE A 1022 -17.29 -42.55 -25.52
N MET A 1023 -17.23 -41.45 -24.76
CA MET A 1023 -17.14 -40.10 -25.33
C MET A 1023 -15.91 -39.95 -26.24
N GLY A 1024 -14.75 -40.44 -25.81
CA GLY A 1024 -13.53 -40.45 -26.65
C GLY A 1024 -13.67 -41.30 -27.91
N LEU A 1025 -14.36 -42.44 -27.84
CA LEU A 1025 -14.63 -43.28 -29.01
C LEU A 1025 -15.59 -42.61 -30.00
N LEU A 1026 -16.60 -41.88 -29.52
CA LEU A 1026 -17.49 -41.08 -30.38
C LEU A 1026 -16.70 -40.00 -31.12
N LEU A 1027 -15.82 -39.27 -30.41
CA LEU A 1027 -14.97 -38.24 -31.01
C LEU A 1027 -14.01 -38.78 -32.09
N ALA A 1028 -13.65 -40.06 -32.04
CA ALA A 1028 -12.78 -40.69 -33.02
C ALA A 1028 -13.52 -41.17 -34.28
N LEU A 1029 -14.86 -41.08 -34.31
CA LEU A 1029 -15.64 -41.47 -35.48
C LEU A 1029 -15.58 -40.38 -36.58
N PRO A 1030 -15.60 -40.79 -37.87
CA PRO A 1030 -15.73 -39.83 -38.97
C PRO A 1030 -17.01 -38.99 -38.91
N ASP A 1031 -18.11 -39.57 -38.41
CA ASP A 1031 -19.38 -38.86 -38.15
C ASP A 1031 -19.97 -39.33 -36.79
N PRO A 1032 -19.75 -38.56 -35.70
CA PRO A 1032 -20.28 -38.89 -34.39
C PRO A 1032 -21.80 -38.75 -34.28
N ARG A 1033 -22.50 -38.12 -35.24
CA ARG A 1033 -23.97 -38.06 -35.26
C ARG A 1033 -24.59 -39.35 -35.76
N ARG A 1034 -23.82 -40.17 -36.48
CA ARG A 1034 -24.24 -41.47 -37.02
C ARG A 1034 -23.31 -42.58 -36.54
N PRO A 1035 -23.30 -42.87 -35.22
CA PRO A 1035 -22.50 -43.96 -34.69
C PRO A 1035 -22.90 -45.30 -35.33
N GLY A 1036 -21.90 -46.16 -35.59
CA GLY A 1036 -22.13 -47.51 -36.11
C GLY A 1036 -22.87 -48.39 -35.10
N SER A 1037 -23.40 -49.53 -35.55
CA SER A 1037 -24.20 -50.46 -34.72
C SER A 1037 -23.54 -50.85 -33.41
N ASP A 1038 -22.22 -51.03 -33.42
CA ASP A 1038 -21.45 -51.49 -32.26
C ASP A 1038 -21.32 -50.40 -31.19
N VAL A 1039 -21.20 -49.13 -31.62
CA VAL A 1039 -21.16 -47.96 -30.73
C VAL A 1039 -22.57 -47.69 -30.18
N CYS A 1040 -23.61 -47.77 -31.01
CA CYS A 1040 -25.00 -47.68 -30.55
C CYS A 1040 -25.34 -48.75 -29.51
N ALA A 1041 -24.90 -50.00 -29.73
CA ALA A 1041 -25.07 -51.06 -28.77
C ALA A 1041 -24.35 -50.77 -27.44
N ALA A 1042 -23.15 -50.19 -27.48
CA ALA A 1042 -22.43 -49.77 -26.27
C ALA A 1042 -23.15 -48.63 -25.53
N LEU A 1043 -23.66 -47.62 -26.24
CA LEU A 1043 -24.41 -46.49 -25.68
C LEU A 1043 -25.72 -46.94 -25.02
N GLN A 1044 -26.47 -47.84 -25.67
CA GLN A 1044 -27.64 -48.50 -25.09
C GLN A 1044 -27.32 -49.39 -23.88
N GLY A 1045 -26.04 -49.73 -23.68
CA GLY A 1045 -25.57 -50.49 -22.52
C GLY A 1045 -25.22 -49.64 -21.32
N LEU A 1046 -24.78 -48.39 -21.56
CA LEU A 1046 -24.57 -47.39 -20.51
C LEU A 1046 -25.88 -46.82 -20.00
N GLY A 1047 -26.83 -46.56 -20.91
CA GLY A 1047 -28.19 -46.19 -20.53
C GLY A 1047 -28.94 -47.42 -20.04
N ALA A 1048 -28.92 -47.68 -18.73
CA ALA A 1048 -29.89 -48.60 -18.13
C ALA A 1048 -31.30 -48.19 -18.60
N GLN A 1049 -32.16 -49.20 -18.86
CA GLN A 1049 -33.51 -48.99 -19.40
C GLN A 1049 -34.18 -47.75 -18.79
N PRO A 1050 -34.84 -46.90 -19.59
CA PRO A 1050 -35.35 -45.63 -19.11
C PRO A 1050 -36.31 -45.86 -17.94
N ALA A 1051 -35.83 -45.66 -16.72
CA ALA A 1051 -36.69 -45.52 -15.57
C ALA A 1051 -37.54 -44.25 -15.77
N GLU A 1052 -38.77 -44.25 -15.25
CA GLU A 1052 -39.61 -43.03 -15.27
C GLU A 1052 -38.96 -41.86 -14.51
N ASN A 1053 -38.05 -42.17 -13.57
CA ASN A 1053 -37.29 -41.21 -12.78
C ASN A 1053 -35.78 -41.28 -13.05
N ILE A 1054 -35.19 -40.16 -13.48
CA ILE A 1054 -33.73 -39.99 -13.73
C ILE A 1054 -33.00 -39.24 -12.61
N GLN A 1055 -33.68 -38.91 -11.49
CA GLN A 1055 -33.07 -38.18 -10.36
C GLN A 1055 -31.96 -38.96 -9.65
N GLY A 1056 -31.98 -40.31 -9.71
CA GLY A 1056 -30.96 -41.17 -9.11
C GLY A 1056 -29.84 -41.60 -10.07
N TRP A 1057 -29.78 -41.02 -11.27
CA TRP A 1057 -28.71 -41.29 -12.24
C TRP A 1057 -27.48 -40.43 -11.94
N ASP A 1058 -26.30 -40.89 -12.37
CA ASP A 1058 -25.12 -40.01 -12.41
C ASP A 1058 -25.40 -38.78 -13.28
N MET A 1059 -25.13 -37.60 -12.70
CA MET A 1059 -25.49 -36.32 -13.32
C MET A 1059 -24.74 -36.09 -14.64
N ARG A 1060 -23.50 -36.55 -14.76
CA ARG A 1060 -22.71 -36.42 -16.00
C ARG A 1060 -23.24 -37.35 -17.09
N ALA A 1061 -23.74 -38.52 -16.73
CA ALA A 1061 -24.46 -39.40 -17.65
C ALA A 1061 -25.76 -38.76 -18.15
N VAL A 1062 -26.54 -38.10 -17.28
CA VAL A 1062 -27.75 -37.35 -17.67
C VAL A 1062 -27.40 -36.25 -18.67
N LEU A 1063 -26.40 -35.42 -18.37
CA LEU A 1063 -25.95 -34.34 -19.26
C LEU A 1063 -25.41 -34.85 -20.60
N PHE A 1064 -24.65 -35.95 -20.59
CA PHE A 1064 -24.18 -36.60 -21.82
C PHE A 1064 -25.34 -37.08 -22.70
N HIS A 1065 -26.34 -37.75 -22.10
CA HIS A 1065 -27.54 -38.18 -22.83
C HIS A 1065 -28.34 -37.00 -23.36
N ALA A 1066 -28.46 -35.92 -22.58
CA ALA A 1066 -29.09 -34.69 -23.02
C ALA A 1066 -28.36 -34.05 -24.21
N LEU A 1067 -27.02 -34.04 -24.21
CA LEU A 1067 -26.24 -33.53 -25.34
C LEU A 1067 -26.51 -34.32 -26.62
N LEU A 1068 -26.57 -35.65 -26.54
CA LEU A 1068 -26.89 -36.50 -27.69
C LEU A 1068 -28.31 -36.25 -28.23
N ASP A 1069 -29.27 -36.03 -27.32
CA ASP A 1069 -30.68 -35.76 -27.64
C ASP A 1069 -30.83 -34.40 -28.33
N VAL A 1070 -30.32 -33.32 -27.71
CA VAL A 1070 -30.35 -31.95 -28.24
C VAL A 1070 -29.64 -31.84 -29.59
N SER A 1071 -28.58 -32.62 -29.79
CA SER A 1071 -27.80 -32.59 -31.05
C SER A 1071 -28.36 -33.50 -32.16
N GLY A 1072 -29.48 -34.21 -31.92
CA GLY A 1072 -30.08 -35.11 -32.91
C GLY A 1072 -29.22 -36.33 -33.28
N CYS A 1073 -28.34 -36.80 -32.37
CA CYS A 1073 -27.47 -37.94 -32.62
C CYS A 1073 -28.26 -39.26 -32.72
N ARG A 1074 -28.03 -40.07 -33.76
CA ARG A 1074 -28.67 -41.37 -34.00
C ARG A 1074 -28.05 -42.50 -33.16
N SER A 1075 -27.91 -42.25 -31.86
CA SER A 1075 -27.29 -43.16 -30.88
C SER A 1075 -28.10 -44.42 -30.58
N GLY A 1076 -29.39 -44.45 -30.96
CA GLY A 1076 -30.32 -45.51 -30.59
C GLY A 1076 -30.76 -45.48 -29.12
N VAL A 1077 -30.40 -44.42 -28.37
CA VAL A 1077 -30.88 -44.15 -27.01
C VAL A 1077 -32.21 -43.40 -27.07
N VAL A 1078 -33.12 -43.65 -26.12
CA VAL A 1078 -34.42 -42.98 -26.06
C VAL A 1078 -34.24 -41.50 -25.67
N PRO A 1079 -34.82 -40.54 -26.43
CA PRO A 1079 -34.82 -39.12 -26.08
C PRO A 1079 -35.24 -38.84 -24.64
N LEU A 1080 -34.56 -37.93 -23.95
CA LEU A 1080 -34.92 -37.55 -22.58
C LEU A 1080 -36.22 -36.73 -22.57
N GLY A 1081 -36.39 -35.83 -23.54
CA GLY A 1081 -37.57 -34.95 -23.65
C GLY A 1081 -37.85 -34.19 -22.34
N GLY A 1082 -39.13 -33.99 -22.00
CA GLY A 1082 -39.55 -33.25 -20.78
C GLY A 1082 -39.16 -33.90 -19.43
N ARG A 1083 -38.40 -35.01 -19.43
CA ARG A 1083 -37.74 -35.53 -18.21
C ARG A 1083 -36.54 -34.67 -17.83
N LEU A 1084 -35.87 -34.06 -18.80
CA LEU A 1084 -34.73 -33.18 -18.59
C LEU A 1084 -35.16 -31.90 -17.86
N ASP A 1085 -36.27 -31.27 -18.29
CA ASP A 1085 -36.84 -30.10 -17.60
C ASP A 1085 -37.27 -30.40 -16.14
N ARG A 1086 -37.64 -31.66 -15.84
CA ARG A 1086 -37.95 -32.11 -14.47
C ARG A 1086 -36.68 -32.29 -13.65
N TRP A 1087 -35.63 -32.83 -14.26
CA TRP A 1087 -34.33 -32.99 -13.63
C TRP A 1087 -33.66 -31.64 -13.37
N GLU A 1088 -33.68 -30.70 -14.33
CA GLU A 1088 -33.14 -29.35 -14.17
C GLU A 1088 -33.89 -28.57 -13.08
N ARG A 1089 -35.22 -28.74 -12.95
CA ARG A 1089 -35.97 -28.19 -11.82
C ARG A 1089 -35.58 -28.81 -10.49
N TYR A 1090 -35.42 -30.13 -10.44
CA TYR A 1090 -34.97 -30.84 -9.24
C TYR A 1090 -33.60 -30.36 -8.78
N VAL A 1091 -32.59 -30.42 -9.65
CA VAL A 1091 -31.25 -29.90 -9.40
C VAL A 1091 -31.28 -28.40 -9.09
N GLY A 1092 -32.22 -27.69 -9.70
CA GLY A 1092 -32.46 -26.26 -9.50
C GLY A 1092 -32.93 -25.91 -8.08
N SER A 1093 -33.69 -26.80 -7.45
CA SER A 1093 -34.38 -26.60 -6.15
C SER A 1093 -33.79 -27.40 -4.98
N THR A 1094 -32.89 -28.34 -5.25
CA THR A 1094 -32.34 -29.24 -4.22
C THR A 1094 -30.93 -28.81 -3.84
N PRO A 1095 -30.65 -28.56 -2.55
CA PRO A 1095 -29.28 -28.33 -2.09
C PRO A 1095 -28.46 -29.61 -2.27
N LEU A 1096 -27.38 -29.52 -3.05
CA LEU A 1096 -26.49 -30.62 -3.34
C LEU A 1096 -25.13 -30.35 -2.70
N PRO A 1097 -24.40 -31.38 -2.22
CA PRO A 1097 -23.06 -31.19 -1.68
C PRO A 1097 -22.11 -30.59 -2.72
N ASP A 1098 -21.10 -29.88 -2.23
CA ASP A 1098 -20.11 -29.24 -3.09
C ASP A 1098 -19.39 -30.21 -4.01
N GLY A 1099 -19.19 -29.78 -5.26
CA GLY A 1099 -18.51 -30.56 -6.30
C GLY A 1099 -19.32 -31.71 -6.89
N VAL A 1100 -20.54 -31.97 -6.41
CA VAL A 1100 -21.42 -33.03 -6.97
C VAL A 1100 -22.05 -32.61 -8.29
N LEU A 1101 -22.44 -31.34 -8.42
CA LEU A 1101 -23.08 -30.81 -9.63
C LEU A 1101 -22.02 -30.50 -10.73
N PRO A 1102 -22.07 -31.15 -11.91
CA PRO A 1102 -21.23 -30.81 -13.06
C PRO A 1102 -21.66 -29.48 -13.73
N VAL A 1103 -21.36 -28.36 -13.07
CA VAL A 1103 -21.81 -27.00 -13.46
C VAL A 1103 -21.33 -26.60 -14.86
N ALA A 1104 -20.08 -26.90 -15.21
CA ALA A 1104 -19.51 -26.49 -16.50
C ALA A 1104 -20.19 -27.22 -17.68
N GLU A 1105 -20.37 -28.53 -17.59
CA GLU A 1105 -21.09 -29.31 -18.61
C GLU A 1105 -22.56 -28.90 -18.72
N TRP A 1106 -23.20 -28.58 -17.60
CA TRP A 1106 -24.58 -28.10 -17.60
C TRP A 1106 -24.71 -26.72 -18.28
N ALA A 1107 -23.81 -25.78 -17.96
CA ALA A 1107 -23.77 -24.47 -18.60
C ALA A 1107 -23.53 -24.58 -20.11
N VAL A 1108 -22.62 -25.45 -20.55
CA VAL A 1108 -22.37 -25.72 -21.97
C VAL A 1108 -23.61 -26.28 -22.65
N LEU A 1109 -24.37 -27.16 -21.99
CA LEU A 1109 -25.62 -27.71 -22.54
C LEU A 1109 -26.68 -26.62 -22.81
N HIS A 1110 -26.81 -25.64 -21.92
CA HIS A 1110 -27.66 -24.46 -22.17
C HIS A 1110 -27.18 -23.66 -23.38
N ALA A 1111 -25.87 -23.43 -23.51
CA ALA A 1111 -25.29 -22.75 -24.66
C ALA A 1111 -25.56 -23.51 -25.98
N VAL A 1112 -25.50 -24.85 -25.97
CA VAL A 1112 -25.83 -25.71 -27.13
C VAL A 1112 -27.31 -25.57 -27.53
N ARG A 1113 -28.21 -25.34 -26.57
CA ARG A 1113 -29.65 -25.07 -26.83
C ARG A 1113 -29.91 -23.64 -27.31
N GLY A 1114 -28.90 -22.78 -27.38
CA GLY A 1114 -29.04 -21.35 -27.69
C GLY A 1114 -29.51 -20.49 -26.50
N ASP A 1115 -29.54 -21.05 -25.29
CA ASP A 1115 -29.96 -20.36 -24.06
C ASP A 1115 -28.74 -19.80 -23.32
N VAL A 1116 -28.23 -18.67 -23.80
CA VAL A 1116 -27.05 -18.02 -23.20
C VAL A 1116 -27.32 -17.47 -21.78
N PRO A 1117 -28.48 -16.84 -21.48
CA PRO A 1117 -28.82 -16.46 -20.12
C PRO A 1117 -28.84 -17.67 -19.17
N GLY A 1118 -29.49 -18.77 -19.55
CA GLY A 1118 -29.50 -19.99 -18.73
C GLY A 1118 -28.11 -20.62 -18.55
N ALA A 1119 -27.22 -20.49 -19.54
CA ALA A 1119 -25.83 -20.91 -19.40
C ALA A 1119 -25.07 -20.10 -18.32
N ARG A 1120 -25.34 -18.79 -18.23
CA ARG A 1120 -24.76 -17.92 -17.19
C ARG A 1120 -25.34 -18.22 -15.82
N ASP A 1121 -26.65 -18.42 -15.73
CA ASP A 1121 -27.33 -18.79 -14.48
C ASP A 1121 -26.85 -20.15 -13.97
N ALA A 1122 -26.64 -21.12 -14.86
CA ALA A 1122 -26.03 -22.40 -14.51
C ALA A 1122 -24.59 -22.21 -13.99
N ALA A 1123 -23.76 -21.44 -14.69
CA ALA A 1123 -22.39 -21.16 -14.25
C ALA A 1123 -22.32 -20.43 -12.89
N ALA A 1124 -23.29 -19.57 -12.59
CA ALA A 1124 -23.40 -18.86 -11.31
C ALA A 1124 -23.71 -19.77 -10.11
N ARG A 1125 -24.18 -21.01 -10.36
CA ARG A 1125 -24.44 -22.00 -9.31
C ARG A 1125 -23.20 -22.78 -8.86
N ALA A 1126 -22.02 -22.50 -9.41
CA ALA A 1126 -20.79 -23.07 -8.89
C ALA A 1126 -20.52 -22.54 -7.48
N SER A 1127 -20.23 -23.45 -6.54
CA SER A 1127 -19.94 -23.08 -5.15
C SER A 1127 -18.56 -22.46 -4.95
N THR A 1128 -17.68 -22.56 -5.95
CA THR A 1128 -16.34 -21.95 -5.92
C THR A 1128 -16.15 -20.97 -7.08
N ALA A 1129 -15.35 -19.92 -6.84
CA ALA A 1129 -14.94 -18.99 -7.88
C ALA A 1129 -14.16 -19.67 -9.02
N GLU A 1130 -13.38 -20.72 -8.71
CA GLU A 1130 -12.72 -21.55 -9.72
C GLU A 1130 -13.74 -22.28 -10.60
N GLY A 1131 -14.73 -22.94 -9.99
CA GLY A 1131 -15.77 -23.66 -10.70
C GLY A 1131 -16.58 -22.74 -11.62
N ARG A 1132 -16.88 -21.51 -11.17
CA ARG A 1132 -17.55 -20.49 -11.99
C ARG A 1132 -16.70 -20.06 -13.17
N ALA A 1133 -15.42 -19.72 -12.95
CA ALA A 1133 -14.52 -19.30 -14.01
C ALA A 1133 -14.31 -20.41 -15.06
N ALA A 1134 -14.16 -21.65 -14.61
CA ALA A 1134 -14.07 -22.83 -15.46
C ALA A 1134 -15.35 -23.01 -16.30
N ALA A 1135 -16.54 -22.86 -15.71
CA ALA A 1135 -17.82 -22.96 -16.43
C ALA A 1135 -18.00 -21.84 -17.46
N LEU A 1136 -17.71 -20.58 -17.11
CA LEU A 1136 -17.80 -19.44 -18.03
C LEU A 1136 -16.80 -19.58 -19.20
N ALA A 1137 -15.57 -20.05 -18.93
CA ALA A 1137 -14.59 -20.32 -19.98
C ALA A 1137 -15.03 -21.47 -20.90
N ALA A 1138 -15.69 -22.51 -20.36
CA ALA A 1138 -16.25 -23.59 -21.14
C ALA A 1138 -17.37 -23.10 -22.09
N VAL A 1139 -18.31 -22.30 -21.58
CA VAL A 1139 -19.37 -21.68 -22.39
C VAL A 1139 -18.76 -20.79 -23.49
N ALA A 1140 -17.79 -19.95 -23.14
CA ALA A 1140 -17.09 -19.10 -24.12
C ALA A 1140 -16.37 -19.92 -25.20
N THR A 1141 -15.81 -21.08 -24.84
CA THR A 1141 -15.10 -21.98 -25.76
C THR A 1141 -16.08 -22.51 -26.83
N TYR A 1142 -17.27 -22.94 -26.40
CA TYR A 1142 -18.34 -23.39 -27.30
C TYR A 1142 -18.85 -22.25 -28.20
N LEU A 1143 -19.21 -21.10 -27.62
CA LEU A 1143 -19.76 -19.96 -28.36
C LEU A 1143 -18.78 -19.40 -29.40
N ALA A 1144 -17.48 -19.40 -29.10
CA ALA A 1144 -16.43 -18.97 -30.02
C ALA A 1144 -16.08 -20.02 -31.10
N GLY A 1145 -16.54 -21.27 -30.96
CA GLY A 1145 -16.18 -22.38 -31.83
C GLY A 1145 -14.68 -22.69 -31.81
N VAL A 1146 -14.05 -22.63 -30.63
CA VAL A 1146 -12.63 -22.94 -30.47
C VAL A 1146 -12.44 -24.47 -30.49
N PRO A 1147 -11.59 -25.02 -31.37
CA PRO A 1147 -11.33 -26.46 -31.39
C PRO A 1147 -10.73 -26.95 -30.07
N VAL A 1148 -11.30 -28.01 -29.50
CA VAL A 1148 -10.87 -28.56 -28.21
C VAL A 1148 -10.10 -29.86 -28.42
N VAL A 1149 -8.84 -29.88 -28.00
CA VAL A 1149 -8.03 -31.10 -27.92
C VAL A 1149 -8.02 -31.58 -26.48
N VAL A 1150 -8.59 -32.76 -26.22
CA VAL A 1150 -8.62 -33.38 -24.89
C VAL A 1150 -7.28 -34.07 -24.62
N PRO A 1151 -6.48 -33.66 -23.63
CA PRO A 1151 -5.23 -34.34 -23.32
C PRO A 1151 -5.47 -35.80 -22.89
N ALA A 1152 -4.55 -36.69 -23.29
CA ALA A 1152 -4.59 -38.10 -22.92
C ALA A 1152 -4.50 -38.33 -21.41
N ALA A 1153 -3.92 -37.39 -20.64
CA ALA A 1153 -3.71 -37.46 -19.21
C ALA A 1153 -4.20 -36.20 -18.48
N GLU A 1154 -4.61 -36.36 -17.22
CA GLU A 1154 -5.01 -35.27 -16.34
C GLU A 1154 -3.80 -34.39 -15.94
N GLY A 1155 -4.06 -33.11 -15.62
CA GLY A 1155 -3.02 -32.15 -15.20
C GLY A 1155 -2.30 -31.41 -16.34
N TRP A 1156 -2.61 -31.72 -17.60
CA TRP A 1156 -1.97 -31.11 -18.79
C TRP A 1156 -2.81 -30.07 -19.51
N ALA A 1157 -3.96 -29.71 -18.93
CA ALA A 1157 -4.82 -28.62 -19.35
C ALA A 1157 -5.35 -27.88 -18.12
N PRO A 1158 -5.74 -26.59 -18.25
CA PRO A 1158 -6.32 -25.86 -17.14
C PRO A 1158 -7.70 -26.40 -16.76
N GLN A 1159 -8.48 -26.86 -17.75
CA GLN A 1159 -9.80 -27.46 -17.57
C GLN A 1159 -9.71 -28.95 -17.24
N ASP A 1160 -10.67 -29.44 -16.44
CA ASP A 1160 -10.81 -30.88 -16.23
C ASP A 1160 -11.07 -31.58 -17.57
N THR A 1161 -10.39 -32.72 -17.76
CA THR A 1161 -10.51 -33.54 -18.97
C THR A 1161 -11.93 -34.00 -19.23
N SER A 1162 -12.77 -34.12 -18.18
CA SER A 1162 -14.18 -34.45 -18.31
C SER A 1162 -14.98 -33.34 -19.03
N VAL A 1163 -14.82 -32.09 -18.59
CA VAL A 1163 -15.38 -30.88 -19.21
C VAL A 1163 -14.87 -30.74 -20.63
N LEU A 1164 -13.57 -30.94 -20.86
CA LEU A 1164 -12.98 -30.87 -22.21
C LEU A 1164 -13.56 -31.93 -23.16
N ARG A 1165 -13.83 -33.16 -22.70
CA ARG A 1165 -14.49 -34.20 -23.52
C ARG A 1165 -15.91 -33.80 -23.86
N PHE A 1166 -16.65 -33.24 -22.90
CA PHE A 1166 -18.01 -32.77 -23.13
C PHE A 1166 -18.04 -31.62 -24.14
N LEU A 1167 -17.15 -30.64 -23.99
CA LEU A 1167 -16.98 -29.51 -24.91
C LEU A 1167 -16.60 -29.97 -26.32
N ALA A 1168 -15.59 -30.83 -26.45
CA ALA A 1168 -15.17 -31.36 -27.75
C ALA A 1168 -16.32 -32.08 -28.46
N LEU A 1169 -17.11 -32.86 -27.72
CA LEU A 1169 -18.27 -33.55 -28.29
C LEU A 1169 -19.38 -32.57 -28.67
N ALA A 1170 -19.64 -31.56 -27.83
CA ALA A 1170 -20.63 -30.52 -28.10
C ALA A 1170 -20.29 -29.69 -29.35
N ASP A 1171 -19.00 -29.35 -29.55
CA ASP A 1171 -18.56 -28.62 -30.75
C ASP A 1171 -18.76 -29.46 -32.02
N VAL A 1172 -18.32 -30.72 -32.02
CA VAL A 1172 -18.47 -31.60 -33.20
C VAL A 1172 -19.95 -31.90 -33.48
N LEU A 1173 -20.76 -32.17 -32.44
CA LEU A 1173 -22.19 -32.44 -32.59
C LEU A 1173 -23.02 -31.17 -32.90
N GLY A 1174 -22.52 -29.98 -32.58
CA GLY A 1174 -23.16 -28.69 -32.85
C GLY A 1174 -22.78 -28.05 -34.19
N SER A 1175 -21.68 -28.43 -34.84
CA SER A 1175 -21.27 -27.87 -36.14
C SER A 1175 -22.24 -28.21 -37.29
N GLU A 1176 -22.77 -27.25 -38.06
CA GLU A 1176 -23.68 -27.54 -39.21
C GLU A 1176 -23.17 -28.72 -40.04
N GLY A 1177 -24.05 -29.69 -40.31
CA GLY A 1177 -23.70 -30.84 -41.14
C GLY A 1177 -23.23 -30.41 -42.54
N PRO A 1178 -22.45 -31.23 -43.24
CA PRO A 1178 -22.04 -30.93 -44.60
C PRO A 1178 -23.27 -30.75 -45.49
N GLU A 1179 -23.28 -29.62 -46.20
CA GLU A 1179 -24.16 -29.20 -47.31
C GLU A 1179 -25.23 -30.23 -47.71
N GLY A 1180 -26.51 -30.00 -47.36
CA GLY A 1180 -27.57 -30.76 -48.03
C GLY A 1180 -29.00 -30.79 -47.49
N HIS A 1181 -29.35 -30.24 -46.32
CA HIS A 1181 -30.74 -30.26 -45.85
C HIS A 1181 -31.25 -28.89 -45.39
N GLU A 1182 -32.04 -28.28 -46.27
CA GLU A 1182 -32.97 -27.19 -45.98
C GLU A 1182 -34.11 -27.75 -45.10
N ASP A 1183 -34.02 -27.57 -43.78
CA ASP A 1183 -35.19 -27.65 -42.88
C ASP A 1183 -35.29 -26.31 -42.12
N PRO A 1184 -36.28 -25.43 -42.39
CA PRO A 1184 -36.25 -24.03 -41.95
C PRO A 1184 -36.77 -23.72 -40.53
N GLU A 1185 -37.11 -24.70 -39.68
CA GLU A 1185 -37.90 -24.43 -38.45
C GLU A 1185 -37.26 -24.88 -37.12
N GLY A 1186 -35.93 -25.06 -37.05
CA GLY A 1186 -35.20 -25.23 -35.78
C GLY A 1186 -34.20 -24.10 -35.55
N PRO A 1187 -34.02 -23.58 -34.30
CA PRO A 1187 -32.96 -22.62 -34.01
C PRO A 1187 -31.61 -23.32 -34.21
N GLY A 1188 -30.91 -22.98 -35.30
CA GLY A 1188 -29.54 -23.43 -35.52
C GLY A 1188 -28.63 -22.96 -34.38
N PRO A 1189 -27.48 -23.61 -34.15
CA PRO A 1189 -26.58 -23.27 -33.06
C PRO A 1189 -26.02 -21.85 -33.29
N THR A 1190 -26.51 -20.91 -32.49
CA THR A 1190 -26.11 -19.50 -32.54
C THR A 1190 -24.75 -19.35 -31.87
N ARG A 1191 -23.67 -19.58 -32.64
CA ARG A 1191 -22.32 -19.18 -32.23
C ARG A 1191 -22.31 -17.65 -32.03
N ASP A 1192 -22.00 -17.21 -30.82
CA ASP A 1192 -21.98 -15.79 -30.43
C ASP A 1192 -20.58 -15.40 -29.98
N GLU A 1193 -19.76 -14.94 -30.93
CA GLU A 1193 -18.40 -14.49 -30.64
C GLU A 1193 -18.37 -13.24 -29.74
N THR A 1194 -19.41 -12.39 -29.80
CA THR A 1194 -19.47 -11.16 -29.01
C THR A 1194 -19.64 -11.49 -27.53
N GLU A 1195 -20.56 -12.40 -27.23
CA GLU A 1195 -20.78 -12.87 -25.86
C GLU A 1195 -19.61 -13.73 -25.38
N ALA A 1196 -18.98 -14.53 -26.24
CA ALA A 1196 -17.74 -15.23 -25.89
C ALA A 1196 -16.62 -14.26 -25.47
N ARG A 1197 -16.44 -13.12 -26.18
CA ARG A 1197 -15.51 -12.06 -25.79
C ARG A 1197 -15.90 -11.39 -24.48
N ARG A 1198 -17.20 -11.28 -24.16
CA ARG A 1198 -17.67 -10.76 -22.87
C ARG A 1198 -17.30 -11.70 -21.72
N LEU A 1199 -17.62 -12.99 -21.86
CA LEU A 1199 -17.32 -14.02 -20.86
C LEU A 1199 -15.81 -14.15 -20.61
N VAL A 1200 -15.00 -14.10 -21.67
CA VAL A 1200 -13.53 -14.15 -21.56
C VAL A 1200 -12.99 -12.99 -20.74
N ARG A 1201 -13.56 -11.78 -20.87
CA ARG A 1201 -13.13 -10.63 -20.08
C ARG A 1201 -13.49 -10.76 -18.61
N GLU A 1202 -14.66 -11.30 -18.31
CA GLU A 1202 -15.08 -11.62 -16.94
C GLU A 1202 -14.11 -12.64 -16.31
N VAL A 1203 -13.79 -13.72 -17.03
CA VAL A 1203 -12.81 -14.71 -16.55
C VAL A 1203 -11.42 -14.09 -16.36
N LEU A 1204 -10.96 -13.26 -17.29
CA LEU A 1204 -9.65 -12.59 -17.22
C LEU A 1204 -9.53 -11.58 -16.07
N ALA A 1205 -10.66 -11.04 -15.59
CA ALA A 1205 -10.67 -10.12 -14.44
C ALA A 1205 -10.54 -10.85 -13.09
N GLY A 1206 -10.93 -12.13 -13.03
CA GLY A 1206 -10.91 -12.93 -11.82
C GLY A 1206 -9.56 -13.61 -11.52
N GLU A 1207 -9.46 -14.23 -10.34
CA GLU A 1207 -8.27 -14.96 -9.88
C GLU A 1207 -7.90 -16.14 -10.80
N TYR A 1208 -8.92 -16.81 -11.36
CA TYR A 1208 -8.79 -17.97 -12.22
C TYR A 1208 -8.70 -17.60 -13.71
N TRP A 1209 -8.09 -16.46 -14.04
CA TRP A 1209 -7.92 -15.96 -15.41
C TRP A 1209 -7.26 -16.95 -16.39
N ARG A 1210 -6.46 -17.90 -15.89
CA ARG A 1210 -5.76 -18.91 -16.70
C ARG A 1210 -6.68 -19.74 -17.60
N TYR A 1211 -7.95 -19.91 -17.22
CA TYR A 1211 -8.94 -20.63 -18.01
C TYR A 1211 -9.29 -19.94 -19.33
N ALA A 1212 -9.02 -18.63 -19.47
CA ALA A 1212 -9.25 -17.87 -20.69
C ALA A 1212 -8.12 -17.98 -21.72
N LEU A 1213 -6.91 -18.39 -21.31
CA LEU A 1213 -5.72 -18.46 -22.19
C LEU A 1213 -5.94 -19.28 -23.47
N PRO A 1214 -6.57 -20.47 -23.43
CA PRO A 1214 -6.81 -21.28 -24.63
C PRO A 1214 -7.71 -20.60 -25.67
N LEU A 1215 -8.50 -19.59 -25.29
CA LEU A 1215 -9.42 -18.88 -26.19
C LEU A 1215 -8.76 -17.71 -26.95
N LEU A 1216 -7.64 -17.19 -26.42
CA LEU A 1216 -6.96 -16.00 -26.97
C LEU A 1216 -6.51 -16.16 -28.43
N PRO A 1217 -6.02 -17.31 -28.91
CA PRO A 1217 -5.64 -17.46 -30.32
C PRO A 1217 -6.78 -17.17 -31.30
N ARG A 1218 -8.04 -17.39 -30.90
CA ARG A 1218 -9.23 -17.14 -31.73
C ARG A 1218 -9.84 -15.76 -31.49
N LEU A 1219 -9.83 -15.28 -30.24
CA LEU A 1219 -10.57 -14.09 -29.82
C LEU A 1219 -9.70 -12.83 -29.68
N ALA A 1220 -8.39 -12.98 -29.45
CA ALA A 1220 -7.43 -11.87 -29.34
C ALA A 1220 -6.00 -12.34 -29.71
N PRO A 1221 -5.75 -12.77 -30.97
CA PRO A 1221 -4.44 -13.24 -31.40
C PRO A 1221 -3.33 -12.18 -31.26
N GLU A 1222 -3.68 -10.90 -31.36
CA GLU A 1222 -2.79 -9.75 -31.15
C GLU A 1222 -2.16 -9.70 -29.74
N ALA A 1223 -2.75 -10.37 -28.75
CA ALA A 1223 -2.22 -10.43 -27.39
C ALA A 1223 -0.99 -11.33 -27.28
N LEU A 1224 -0.91 -12.38 -28.11
CA LEU A 1224 0.04 -13.48 -27.96
C LEU A 1224 1.51 -13.04 -27.95
N PRO A 1225 2.00 -12.18 -28.88
CA PRO A 1225 3.39 -11.73 -28.85
C PRO A 1225 3.75 -10.99 -27.55
N ARG A 1226 2.82 -10.17 -27.05
CA ARG A 1226 3.03 -9.38 -25.83
C ARG A 1226 2.97 -10.24 -24.57
N LEU A 1227 2.12 -11.26 -24.55
CA LEU A 1227 2.10 -12.23 -23.47
C LEU A 1227 3.38 -13.09 -23.46
N ALA A 1228 3.91 -13.45 -24.64
CA ALA A 1228 5.18 -14.14 -24.74
C ALA A 1228 6.34 -13.29 -24.22
N GLU A 1229 6.43 -12.02 -24.65
CA GLU A 1229 7.44 -11.07 -24.17
C GLU A 1229 7.36 -10.91 -22.65
N LEU A 1230 6.16 -10.71 -22.10
CA LEU A 1230 5.92 -10.57 -20.68
C LEU A 1230 6.33 -11.82 -19.88
N GLY A 1231 5.93 -13.00 -20.35
CA GLY A 1231 6.28 -14.28 -19.74
C GLY A 1231 7.79 -14.55 -19.77
N LEU A 1232 8.50 -14.16 -20.83
CA LEU A 1232 9.94 -14.37 -20.97
C LEU A 1232 10.78 -13.36 -20.16
N VAL A 1233 10.35 -12.11 -20.09
CA VAL A 1233 11.08 -11.05 -19.34
C VAL A 1233 11.10 -11.32 -17.85
N HIS A 1234 10.01 -11.86 -17.32
CA HIS A 1234 9.84 -12.09 -15.89
C HIS A 1234 9.96 -13.56 -15.45
N GLY A 1235 9.61 -14.52 -16.31
CA GLY A 1235 9.55 -15.94 -15.98
C GLY A 1235 10.91 -16.64 -15.93
N ALA A 1236 12.00 -15.89 -15.74
CA ALA A 1236 13.40 -16.32 -15.71
C ALA A 1236 13.57 -17.83 -15.93
N VAL A 1237 13.70 -18.22 -17.21
CA VAL A 1237 14.43 -19.44 -17.56
C VAL A 1237 15.74 -19.32 -16.79
N GLY A 1238 15.91 -20.20 -15.80
CA GLY A 1238 16.99 -20.09 -14.83
C GLY A 1238 18.33 -19.87 -15.53
N ALA A 1239 19.12 -18.96 -14.96
CA ALA A 1239 20.56 -18.82 -15.12
C ALA A 1239 21.19 -19.71 -16.22
N GLY A 1240 21.41 -19.12 -17.40
CA GLY A 1240 22.09 -19.73 -18.53
C GLY A 1240 22.26 -18.78 -19.70
#